data_AF-A0A523PXS6-F1
#
_entry.id   AF-A0A523PXS6-F1
#
_cell.length_a   1.000
_cell.length_b   1.000
_cell.length_c   1.000
_cell.angle_alpha   90.00
_cell.angle_beta   90.00
_cell.angle_gamma   90.00
#
_symmetry.space_group_name_H-M   'P 1'
#
loop_
_entity.id
_entity.type
_entity.pdbx_description
1 polymer ?
#
loop_
_entity_poly.entity_id
_entity_poly.type
_entity_poly.pdbx_seq_one_letter_code
_entity_poly.pdbx_strand_id
1 'polypeptide(L)'
;MAYITSRQVDLSDGSVSAFVVSPPEHKAGNLIMLFITTDVGTGTISVDGFTLVGTQSEAQGQRTVCFYKIATSDAEPDVNITSTVAVPFIASTVVISGASTTNPINGFSRVDSANSTAAFLDSGTVTTTVANCLVLQCFGFDNTFKLIPQNQDTFNFISKEINSACQIVGFFNQYNTGTTPINRALSEVASEGGTSLTIAIADANPTNPLLEPMANQPVETLARYGNATSPTASTAAFIRHDNITIQPLSQIAATTINGLAVLSATVTEGNYNPVPDTAKWGSASVLNVASSGIDATGRWLGATHTFPTKDFTNKLFSLEWGPVETSTVRLGVQGHAVYFQDASNNWACFQLSIRQSLLANSYQHSVIDVSRVTPLATSGNVNWNSINRIAYLFHKIGSLTNAVGIRLKNACLLKEVVFVGGNEGKPINPTLADEKMVLNGSFGIASVQGSGQALIKTGIQLGNGVTKTVVKLTATSHEQPLRFKTSNPRRFYNVLANNPNSAYSINASPNDIIDATACIIATDVTQDFIIKNTSSPLASYDFSGSSIIGYDIKNLASGVIINGATLQNCTINLVGGGLHDCNVVGSRTHLVTDNLSNVKGNTFESPGSGFAIEITQVGTYTFEGNTFAGFGANGTTDAVILNSSGGLVTINVPNPESVVTVLNDGTSTTVFLVPTSIIINGAEPTDIVEMVRYSDHQLLDTFTGSGEKDITSSVGEVVYFRRIMNGQVIASSYANPTTIVAGENGEVGLFTGKEVMIAEEKTIEQTYTQVQKVLNNQNKLRGGILDNDFAGKCEELEF
;
A
#
# COMPACT_ATOMS: atom_id res chain seq x y z
N MET A 1 -11.69 22.04 7.89
CA MET A 1 -12.97 21.35 7.92
C MET A 1 -13.11 20.88 9.34
N ALA A 2 -14.35 20.80 9.80
CA ALA A 2 -14.60 20.26 11.10
C ALA A 2 -14.25 18.75 11.05
N TYR A 3 -13.55 18.20 12.04
CA TYR A 3 -13.18 16.79 12.08
C TYR A 3 -13.46 16.20 13.46
N ILE A 4 -13.80 14.92 13.52
CA ILE A 4 -14.24 14.23 14.71
C ILE A 4 -13.01 13.83 15.53
N THR A 5 -12.89 14.29 16.76
CA THR A 5 -11.75 13.96 17.64
C THR A 5 -12.05 12.81 18.58
N SER A 6 -13.28 12.71 19.08
CA SER A 6 -13.70 11.66 19.99
C SER A 6 -15.18 11.35 19.82
N ARG A 7 -15.57 10.17 20.29
CA ARG A 7 -16.96 9.70 20.30
C ARG A 7 -17.20 8.87 21.55
N GLN A 8 -18.41 8.96 22.08
CA GLN A 8 -18.89 8.12 23.16
C GLN A 8 -20.34 7.78 22.90
N VAL A 9 -20.74 6.64 23.45
CA VAL A 9 -22.08 6.11 23.31
C VAL A 9 -22.52 5.59 24.66
N ASP A 10 -23.69 6.04 25.10
CA ASP A 10 -24.27 5.69 26.38
C ASP A 10 -25.70 5.19 26.18
N LEU A 11 -26.09 4.18 26.96
CA LEU A 11 -27.38 3.51 26.88
C LEU A 11 -28.05 3.43 28.25
N SER A 12 -29.39 3.51 28.27
CA SER A 12 -30.18 3.13 29.45
C SER A 12 -31.08 1.93 29.11
N ASP A 13 -30.92 0.82 29.82
CA ASP A 13 -31.70 -0.42 29.59
C ASP A 13 -33.09 -0.41 30.25
N GLY A 14 -33.55 0.75 30.74
CA GLY A 14 -34.86 0.90 31.37
C GLY A 14 -35.48 2.27 31.13
N SER A 15 -36.80 2.35 31.30
CA SER A 15 -37.55 3.60 31.19
C SER A 15 -37.18 4.55 32.31
N VAL A 16 -36.45 5.61 31.99
CA VAL A 16 -36.03 6.66 32.93
C VAL A 16 -36.49 8.02 32.42
N SER A 17 -36.74 8.97 33.32
CA SER A 17 -37.07 10.36 32.93
C SER A 17 -35.84 11.26 32.87
N ALA A 18 -34.70 10.79 33.39
CA ALA A 18 -33.42 11.47 33.35
C ALA A 18 -32.30 10.45 33.06
N PHE A 19 -31.35 10.87 32.24
CA PHE A 19 -30.20 10.07 31.82
C PHE A 19 -28.96 10.97 31.79
N VAL A 20 -27.86 10.49 32.36
CA VAL A 20 -26.62 11.26 32.50
C VAL A 20 -25.59 10.68 31.55
N VAL A 21 -24.97 11.55 30.74
CA VAL A 21 -23.89 11.17 29.84
C VAL A 21 -22.66 12.03 30.10
N SER A 22 -21.49 11.41 30.13
CA SER A 22 -20.23 12.13 30.24
C SER A 22 -19.72 12.49 28.85
N PRO A 23 -19.39 13.75 28.56
CA PRO A 23 -18.72 14.10 27.30
C PRO A 23 -17.37 13.37 27.21
N PRO A 24 -17.01 12.78 26.05
CA PRO A 24 -15.69 12.19 25.85
C PRO A 24 -14.61 13.30 25.79
N GLU A 25 -13.35 12.91 25.67
CA GLU A 25 -12.22 13.86 25.59
C GLU A 25 -12.47 14.98 24.57
N HIS A 26 -12.38 16.23 25.03
CA HIS A 26 -12.63 17.43 24.23
C HIS A 26 -11.77 18.59 24.71
N LYS A 27 -11.72 19.65 23.91
CA LYS A 27 -11.06 20.92 24.24
C LYS A 27 -12.02 22.08 24.15
N ALA A 28 -11.72 23.17 24.86
CA ALA A 28 -12.42 24.45 24.71
C ALA A 28 -12.46 24.86 23.22
N GLY A 29 -13.63 25.30 22.78
CA GLY A 29 -13.92 25.64 21.38
C GLY A 29 -14.31 24.46 20.49
N ASN A 30 -14.24 23.21 20.96
CA ASN A 30 -14.79 22.06 20.21
C ASN A 30 -16.32 22.12 20.18
N LEU A 31 -16.91 21.66 19.09
CA LEU A 31 -18.35 21.44 18.97
C LEU A 31 -18.68 20.04 19.49
N ILE A 32 -19.52 19.96 20.52
CA ILE A 32 -20.06 18.71 21.06
C ILE A 32 -21.45 18.52 20.47
N MET A 33 -21.64 17.44 19.72
CA MET A 33 -22.93 17.04 19.15
C MET A 33 -23.47 15.85 19.93
N LEU A 34 -24.74 15.89 20.33
CA LEU A 34 -25.40 14.85 21.10
C LEU A 34 -26.63 14.36 20.35
N PHE A 35 -26.55 13.15 19.79
CA PHE A 35 -27.67 12.49 19.10
C PHE A 35 -28.40 11.59 20.08
N ILE A 36 -29.70 11.82 20.25
CA ILE A 36 -30.51 11.08 21.23
C ILE A 36 -31.66 10.40 20.50
N THR A 37 -31.80 9.10 20.73
CA THR A 37 -32.91 8.27 20.27
C THR A 37 -33.62 7.69 21.49
N THR A 38 -34.95 7.80 21.55
CA THR A 38 -35.77 7.19 22.60
C THR A 38 -36.88 6.33 22.02
N ASP A 39 -37.25 5.28 22.76
CA ASP A 39 -38.40 4.42 22.50
C ASP A 39 -39.68 4.97 23.19
N VAL A 40 -40.85 4.81 22.58
CA VAL A 40 -42.21 5.06 23.11
C VAL A 40 -42.56 6.40 23.78
N GLY A 41 -42.10 7.56 23.28
CA GLY A 41 -42.28 8.86 23.95
C GLY A 41 -42.90 10.00 23.13
N THR A 42 -44.14 10.40 23.48
CA THR A 42 -44.68 11.75 23.15
C THR A 42 -43.92 12.87 23.87
N GLY A 43 -43.10 12.53 24.86
CA GLY A 43 -42.42 13.49 25.71
C GLY A 43 -41.33 14.30 25.01
N THR A 44 -41.12 15.49 25.52
CA THR A 44 -40.09 16.41 25.01
C THR A 44 -38.76 16.09 25.66
N ILE A 45 -37.71 15.98 24.85
CA ILE A 45 -36.33 15.80 25.32
C ILE A 45 -35.73 17.19 25.53
N SER A 46 -35.07 17.39 26.67
CA SER A 46 -34.32 18.61 27.00
C SER A 46 -32.94 18.24 27.50
N VAL A 47 -31.95 19.09 27.19
CA VAL A 47 -30.55 18.88 27.56
C VAL A 47 -30.00 20.19 28.11
N ASP A 48 -29.58 20.18 29.37
CA ASP A 48 -29.13 21.39 30.06
C ASP A 48 -27.83 21.94 29.43
N GLY A 49 -27.83 23.22 29.09
CA GLY A 49 -26.65 23.90 28.53
C GLY A 49 -26.37 23.58 27.05
N PHE A 50 -27.25 22.86 26.36
CA PHE A 50 -27.15 22.58 24.94
C PHE A 50 -28.26 23.26 24.13
N THR A 51 -27.98 23.53 22.87
CA THR A 51 -28.94 24.09 21.90
C THR A 51 -29.52 22.98 21.03
N LEU A 52 -30.84 22.94 20.86
CA LEU A 52 -31.50 21.99 19.96
C LEU A 52 -31.17 22.33 18.50
N VAL A 53 -30.77 21.33 17.71
CA VAL A 53 -30.65 21.46 16.25
C VAL A 53 -32.02 21.24 15.60
N GLY A 54 -32.56 22.26 14.97
CA GLY A 54 -33.83 22.17 14.25
C GLY A 54 -35.02 21.93 15.18
N THR A 55 -35.74 20.83 14.97
CA THR A 55 -37.00 20.53 15.69
C THR A 55 -37.04 19.09 16.20
N GLN A 56 -37.77 18.90 17.29
CA GLN A 56 -38.14 17.58 17.80
C GLN A 56 -39.62 17.27 17.53
N SER A 57 -39.88 16.07 17.01
CA SER A 57 -41.19 15.47 16.80
C SER A 57 -41.09 13.98 17.10
N GLU A 58 -42.22 13.37 17.37
CA GLU A 58 -42.34 11.92 17.41
C GLU A 58 -42.58 11.38 16.00
N ALA A 59 -42.05 10.20 15.71
CA ALA A 59 -42.36 9.39 14.55
C ALA A 59 -42.58 7.94 15.01
N GLN A 60 -43.85 7.51 15.03
CA GLN A 60 -44.25 6.14 15.42
C GLN A 60 -43.71 5.71 16.79
N GLY A 61 -44.05 6.42 17.87
CA GLY A 61 -43.56 6.08 19.21
C GLY A 61 -42.10 6.45 19.47
N GLN A 62 -41.28 6.61 18.42
CA GLN A 62 -39.87 6.91 18.53
C GLN A 62 -39.59 8.42 18.40
N ARG A 63 -38.48 8.86 18.99
CA ARG A 63 -37.95 10.22 18.80
C ARG A 63 -36.44 10.23 18.62
N THR A 64 -35.96 10.74 17.48
CA THR A 64 -34.55 11.12 17.29
C THR A 64 -34.40 12.63 17.31
N VAL A 65 -33.45 13.13 18.09
CA VAL A 65 -33.12 14.56 18.19
C VAL A 65 -31.62 14.76 18.24
N CYS A 66 -31.16 15.97 17.93
CA CYS A 66 -29.76 16.34 18.07
C CYS A 66 -29.63 17.67 18.80
N PHE A 67 -28.72 17.72 19.76
CA PHE A 67 -28.35 18.90 20.52
C PHE A 67 -26.88 19.22 20.27
N TYR A 68 -26.50 20.49 20.40
CA TYR A 68 -25.10 20.89 20.31
C TYR A 68 -24.69 21.92 21.36
N LYS A 69 -23.39 21.94 21.67
CA LYS A 69 -22.74 22.94 22.51
C LYS A 69 -21.34 23.23 21.97
N ILE A 70 -20.89 24.48 22.07
CA ILE A 70 -19.48 24.81 21.94
C ILE A 70 -18.84 24.69 23.34
N ALA A 71 -17.87 23.79 23.49
CA ALA A 71 -17.17 23.58 24.74
C ALA A 71 -16.50 24.88 25.19
N THR A 72 -16.68 25.21 26.46
CA THR A 72 -16.11 26.39 27.13
C THR A 72 -14.85 26.06 27.92
N SER A 73 -14.63 24.77 28.21
CA SER A 73 -13.45 24.23 28.88
C SER A 73 -13.05 22.88 28.27
N ASP A 74 -11.90 22.34 28.70
CA ASP A 74 -11.44 20.99 28.38
C ASP A 74 -12.08 19.91 29.30
N ALA A 75 -13.00 20.32 30.17
CA ALA A 75 -13.62 19.48 31.19
C ALA A 75 -15.06 19.95 31.44
N GLU A 76 -15.91 19.81 30.42
CA GLU A 76 -17.35 20.02 30.55
C GLU A 76 -17.94 19.02 31.56
N PRO A 77 -18.92 19.45 32.39
CA PRO A 77 -19.57 18.56 33.34
C PRO A 77 -20.43 17.51 32.61
N ASP A 78 -20.80 16.47 33.34
CA ASP A 78 -21.78 15.49 32.89
C ASP A 78 -23.07 16.19 32.43
N VAL A 79 -23.64 15.66 31.35
CA VAL A 79 -24.80 16.23 30.66
C VAL A 79 -26.05 15.50 31.12
N ASN A 80 -26.98 16.25 31.72
CA ASN A 80 -28.29 15.75 32.10
C ASN A 80 -29.24 15.83 30.90
N ILE A 81 -29.63 14.67 30.39
CA ILE A 81 -30.71 14.51 29.42
C ILE A 81 -31.99 14.24 30.21
N THR A 82 -33.04 15.00 29.95
CA THR A 82 -34.35 14.80 30.58
C THR A 82 -35.42 14.57 29.53
N SER A 83 -36.39 13.72 29.86
CA SER A 83 -37.61 13.52 29.08
C SER A 83 -38.82 13.75 29.98
N THR A 84 -39.88 14.34 29.44
CA THR A 84 -41.14 14.52 30.18
C THR A 84 -41.88 13.19 30.42
N VAL A 85 -41.44 12.09 29.83
CA VAL A 85 -41.93 10.72 30.05
C VAL A 85 -40.77 9.76 30.24
N ALA A 86 -40.96 8.71 31.05
CA ALA A 86 -39.93 7.72 31.31
C ALA A 86 -39.75 6.80 30.09
N VAL A 87 -38.55 6.79 29.50
CA VAL A 87 -38.22 6.06 28.25
C VAL A 87 -36.78 5.56 28.30
N PRO A 88 -36.43 4.52 27.55
CA PRO A 88 -35.04 4.15 27.36
C PRO A 88 -34.38 5.13 26.38
N PHE A 89 -33.09 5.41 26.60
CA PHE A 89 -32.27 6.32 25.82
C PHE A 89 -31.14 5.58 25.11
N ILE A 90 -30.85 6.05 23.91
CA ILE A 90 -29.57 5.88 23.23
C ILE A 90 -29.01 7.27 22.98
N ALA A 91 -27.81 7.54 23.50
CA ALA A 91 -27.10 8.80 23.29
C ALA A 91 -25.76 8.53 22.61
N SER A 92 -25.53 9.14 21.44
CA SER A 92 -24.22 9.19 20.80
C SER A 92 -23.67 10.61 20.89
N THR A 93 -22.56 10.78 21.60
CA THR A 93 -21.83 12.03 21.73
C THR A 93 -20.68 12.05 20.73
N VAL A 94 -20.60 13.09 19.90
CA VAL A 94 -19.56 13.28 18.88
C VAL A 94 -18.89 14.62 19.11
N VAL A 95 -17.58 14.62 19.37
CA VAL A 95 -16.79 15.84 19.57
C VAL A 95 -16.06 16.18 18.29
N ILE A 96 -16.15 17.45 17.90
CA ILE A 96 -15.72 17.94 16.60
C ILE A 96 -14.82 19.16 16.80
N SER A 97 -13.59 19.04 16.35
CA SER A 97 -12.62 20.14 16.30
C SER A 97 -12.72 20.88 14.97
N GLY A 98 -12.35 22.16 14.95
CA GLY A 98 -12.33 22.98 13.73
C GLY A 98 -13.71 23.44 13.22
N ALA A 99 -14.80 23.17 13.94
CA ALA A 99 -16.11 23.71 13.60
C ALA A 99 -16.19 25.23 13.87
N SER A 100 -17.02 25.95 13.11
CA SER A 100 -17.31 27.37 13.38
C SER A 100 -17.92 27.54 14.77
N THR A 101 -17.32 28.40 15.60
CA THR A 101 -17.79 28.66 16.98
C THR A 101 -18.97 29.64 17.04
N THR A 102 -19.27 30.34 15.95
CA THR A 102 -20.37 31.32 15.89
C THR A 102 -21.61 30.75 15.22
N ASN A 103 -21.44 30.05 14.10
CA ASN A 103 -22.52 29.43 13.33
C ASN A 103 -22.10 28.02 12.91
N PRO A 104 -22.04 27.06 13.86
CA PRO A 104 -21.57 25.70 13.58
C PRO A 104 -22.48 24.94 12.63
N ILE A 105 -23.80 25.21 12.62
CA ILE A 105 -24.78 24.49 11.80
C ILE A 105 -25.02 25.24 10.49
N ASN A 106 -24.58 24.66 9.37
CA ASN A 106 -24.77 25.23 8.03
C ASN A 106 -26.10 24.80 7.39
N GLY A 107 -26.63 23.65 7.80
CA GLY A 107 -27.89 23.13 7.31
C GLY A 107 -28.42 22.00 8.17
N PHE A 108 -29.74 21.85 8.21
CA PHE A 108 -30.44 20.80 8.93
C PHE A 108 -31.60 20.28 8.11
N SER A 109 -31.76 18.95 8.08
CA SER A 109 -32.94 18.29 7.56
C SER A 109 -33.35 17.15 8.48
N ARG A 110 -34.66 17.00 8.62
CA ARG A 110 -35.30 15.89 9.33
C ARG A 110 -36.26 15.19 8.39
N VAL A 111 -36.24 13.86 8.40
CA VAL A 111 -37.24 13.04 7.70
C VAL A 111 -37.82 12.06 8.71
N ASP A 112 -39.14 12.11 8.85
CA ASP A 112 -39.91 11.18 9.66
C ASP A 112 -40.55 10.16 8.73
N SER A 113 -40.35 8.87 9.00
CA SER A 113 -41.07 7.80 8.32
C SER A 113 -42.17 7.27 9.24
N ALA A 114 -43.42 7.38 8.78
CA ALA A 114 -44.53 6.64 9.36
C ALA A 114 -44.43 5.15 8.97
N ASN A 115 -45.00 4.24 9.77
CA ASN A 115 -44.98 2.78 9.57
C ASN A 115 -45.01 2.41 8.08
N SER A 116 -43.83 2.14 7.53
CA SER A 116 -43.68 1.97 6.11
C SER A 116 -43.77 0.49 5.80
N THR A 117 -44.64 0.16 4.86
CA THR A 117 -44.65 -1.13 4.16
C THR A 117 -43.30 -1.45 3.49
N ALA A 118 -42.40 -0.47 3.42
CA ALA A 118 -41.02 -0.62 2.98
C ALA A 118 -40.09 -0.41 4.18
N ALA A 119 -39.32 -1.41 4.58
CA ALA A 119 -38.52 -1.34 5.81
C ALA A 119 -37.23 -0.49 5.67
N PHE A 120 -37.31 0.71 5.09
CA PHE A 120 -36.18 1.62 5.00
C PHE A 120 -36.54 3.05 5.44
N LEU A 121 -35.50 3.81 5.77
CA LEU A 121 -35.58 5.24 6.06
C LEU A 121 -34.52 5.96 5.24
N ASP A 122 -34.96 6.92 4.44
CA ASP A 122 -34.08 7.83 3.72
C ASP A 122 -33.69 9.00 4.61
N SER A 123 -32.46 9.47 4.45
CA SER A 123 -31.99 10.72 5.02
C SER A 123 -32.63 11.90 4.31
N GLY A 124 -32.79 13.00 5.02
CA GLY A 124 -33.02 14.29 4.38
C GLY A 124 -31.82 14.75 3.55
N THR A 125 -32.03 15.81 2.78
CA THR A 125 -30.94 16.55 2.11
C THR A 125 -30.82 17.95 2.69
N VAL A 126 -29.61 18.47 2.74
CA VAL A 126 -29.33 19.87 3.12
C VAL A 126 -28.54 20.53 2.01
N THR A 127 -28.86 21.79 1.69
CA THR A 127 -28.05 22.58 0.77
C THR A 127 -27.04 23.39 1.57
N THR A 128 -25.77 23.04 1.43
CA THR A 128 -24.67 23.74 2.08
C THR A 128 -24.37 25.06 1.38
N THR A 129 -24.24 26.13 2.16
CA THR A 129 -23.90 27.49 1.66
C THR A 129 -22.41 27.79 1.72
N VAL A 130 -21.63 26.93 2.39
CA VAL A 130 -20.16 26.96 2.42
C VAL A 130 -19.58 25.64 1.95
N ALA A 131 -18.39 25.71 1.35
CA ALA A 131 -17.61 24.53 0.97
C ALA A 131 -17.02 23.86 2.23
N ASN A 132 -16.54 22.63 2.06
CA ASN A 132 -15.80 21.89 3.08
C ASN A 132 -16.58 21.66 4.40
N CYS A 133 -17.87 21.32 4.30
CA CYS A 133 -18.68 20.94 5.47
C CYS A 133 -18.44 19.47 5.87
N LEU A 134 -18.43 19.20 7.18
CA LEU A 134 -18.61 17.85 7.71
C LEU A 134 -20.11 17.60 7.83
N VAL A 135 -20.65 16.59 7.15
CA VAL A 135 -22.08 16.27 7.22
C VAL A 135 -22.25 15.07 8.13
N LEU A 136 -23.01 15.23 9.20
CA LEU A 136 -23.44 14.14 10.07
C LEU A 136 -24.83 13.68 9.70
N GLN A 137 -25.05 12.38 9.83
CA GLN A 137 -26.34 11.76 9.63
C GLN A 137 -26.65 10.80 10.77
N CYS A 138 -27.87 10.85 11.26
CA CYS A 138 -28.37 9.97 12.29
C CYS A 138 -29.65 9.30 11.80
N PHE A 139 -29.76 7.99 11.97
CA PHE A 139 -30.98 7.23 11.75
C PHE A 139 -31.40 6.63 13.09
N GLY A 140 -32.59 6.99 13.56
CA GLY A 140 -33.19 6.34 14.72
C GLY A 140 -34.47 5.62 14.32
N PHE A 141 -34.68 4.43 14.86
CA PHE A 141 -35.84 3.59 14.59
C PHE A 141 -36.43 3.07 15.89
N ASP A 142 -37.73 2.84 15.85
CA ASP A 142 -38.45 2.12 16.89
C ASP A 142 -37.94 0.65 16.94
N ASN A 143 -37.94 0.07 18.14
CA ASN A 143 -37.55 -1.32 18.44
C ASN A 143 -36.07 -1.73 18.24
N THR A 144 -35.77 -2.94 18.67
CA THR A 144 -34.48 -3.64 18.70
C THR A 144 -33.92 -4.05 17.32
N PHE A 145 -34.43 -3.48 16.21
CA PHE A 145 -34.08 -3.96 14.88
C PHE A 145 -32.66 -3.59 14.45
N LYS A 146 -32.05 -4.51 13.69
CA LYS A 146 -30.68 -4.36 13.20
C LYS A 146 -30.68 -3.52 11.94
N LEU A 147 -30.31 -2.24 12.07
CA LEU A 147 -30.27 -1.31 10.95
C LEU A 147 -29.02 -1.49 10.07
N ILE A 148 -29.12 -1.36 8.75
CA ILE A 148 -27.93 -1.41 7.87
C ILE A 148 -27.99 -0.32 6.80
N PRO A 149 -26.96 0.52 6.63
CA PRO A 149 -26.93 1.49 5.55
C PRO A 149 -26.84 0.80 4.17
N GLN A 150 -27.57 1.33 3.18
CA GLN A 150 -27.59 0.87 1.79
C GLN A 150 -26.59 1.64 0.92
N ASN A 151 -26.62 2.98 0.98
CA ASN A 151 -25.70 3.84 0.23
C ASN A 151 -24.39 3.98 1.00
N GLN A 152 -23.47 3.04 0.75
CA GLN A 152 -22.26 2.86 1.54
C GLN A 152 -21.15 3.86 1.17
N ASP A 153 -21.03 4.25 -0.10
CA ASP A 153 -19.96 5.12 -0.58
C ASP A 153 -19.97 6.54 0.04
N THR A 154 -21.12 6.98 0.54
CA THR A 154 -21.35 8.33 1.09
C THR A 154 -21.66 8.33 2.59
N PHE A 155 -21.43 7.22 3.29
CA PHE A 155 -21.73 7.10 4.72
C PHE A 155 -20.61 6.38 5.49
N ASN A 156 -19.75 7.17 6.13
CA ASN A 156 -18.72 6.69 7.04
C ASN A 156 -19.27 6.62 8.46
N PHE A 157 -19.20 5.45 9.07
CA PHE A 157 -19.86 5.21 10.35
C PHE A 157 -19.10 5.81 11.56
N ILE A 158 -19.86 6.17 12.61
CA ILE A 158 -19.37 6.61 13.93
C ILE A 158 -19.83 5.63 15.01
N SER A 159 -21.13 5.39 15.15
CA SER A 159 -21.72 4.57 16.20
C SER A 159 -23.00 3.86 15.75
N LYS A 160 -23.30 2.72 16.39
CA LYS A 160 -24.58 2.03 16.27
C LYS A 160 -24.87 1.26 17.52
N GLU A 161 -26.03 1.55 18.08
CA GLU A 161 -26.52 0.83 19.22
C GLU A 161 -27.96 0.41 19.05
N ILE A 162 -28.26 -0.63 19.82
CA ILE A 162 -29.56 -1.27 19.86
C ILE A 162 -29.86 -1.53 21.33
N ASN A 163 -30.95 -0.96 21.83
CA ASN A 163 -31.64 -1.38 23.03
C ASN A 163 -33.12 -1.57 22.64
N SER A 164 -34.08 -1.03 23.40
CA SER A 164 -35.48 -0.95 22.96
C SER A 164 -35.70 -0.06 21.72
N ALA A 165 -34.71 0.72 21.29
CA ALA A 165 -34.69 1.42 20.00
C ALA A 165 -33.36 1.12 19.27
N CYS A 166 -33.19 1.66 18.07
CA CYS A 166 -31.94 1.57 17.32
C CYS A 166 -31.47 2.96 16.89
N GLN A 167 -30.17 3.23 16.98
CA GLN A 167 -29.55 4.46 16.49
C GLN A 167 -28.31 4.12 15.66
N ILE A 168 -28.16 4.74 14.49
CA ILE A 168 -26.91 4.76 13.71
C ILE A 168 -26.50 6.21 13.52
N VAL A 169 -25.24 6.54 13.80
CA VAL A 169 -24.64 7.83 13.46
C VAL A 169 -23.47 7.62 12.51
N GLY A 170 -23.39 8.44 11.46
CA GLY A 170 -22.30 8.46 10.50
C GLY A 170 -22.07 9.84 9.91
N PHE A 171 -21.12 9.94 8.99
CA PHE A 171 -20.69 11.19 8.39
C PHE A 171 -20.17 11.03 6.96
N PHE A 172 -20.00 12.16 6.27
CA PHE A 172 -19.17 12.30 5.08
C PHE A 172 -18.72 13.76 4.91
N ASN A 173 -17.72 13.99 4.06
CA ASN A 173 -17.26 15.33 3.72
C ASN A 173 -18.00 15.86 2.49
N GLN A 174 -18.56 17.06 2.63
CA GLN A 174 -19.14 17.82 1.53
C GLN A 174 -18.12 18.89 1.09
N TYR A 175 -17.27 18.54 0.11
CA TYR A 175 -16.16 19.40 -0.35
C TYR A 175 -16.64 20.69 -1.00
N ASN A 176 -17.68 20.62 -1.81
CA ASN A 176 -18.23 21.77 -2.54
C ASN A 176 -19.58 22.21 -1.94
N THR A 177 -19.92 23.48 -2.08
CA THR A 177 -21.28 23.96 -1.80
C THR A 177 -22.30 23.21 -2.64
N GLY A 178 -23.47 22.92 -2.07
CA GLY A 178 -24.55 22.25 -2.79
C GLY A 178 -25.37 21.30 -1.92
N THR A 179 -26.30 20.61 -2.57
CA THR A 179 -27.21 19.65 -1.93
C THR A 179 -26.49 18.35 -1.61
N THR A 180 -26.60 17.90 -0.36
CA THR A 180 -26.05 16.61 0.08
C THR A 180 -26.79 15.42 -0.55
N PRO A 181 -26.12 14.27 -0.72
CA PRO A 181 -26.77 13.05 -1.17
C PRO A 181 -27.79 12.53 -0.13
N ILE A 182 -28.75 11.73 -0.62
CA ILE A 182 -29.64 10.93 0.23
C ILE A 182 -28.92 9.61 0.56
N ASN A 183 -28.84 9.29 1.84
CA ASN A 183 -28.41 7.98 2.32
C ASN A 183 -29.61 7.23 2.87
N ARG A 184 -29.61 5.91 2.74
CA ARG A 184 -30.71 5.04 3.17
C ARG A 184 -30.26 4.06 4.22
N ALA A 185 -31.03 3.92 5.30
CA ALA A 185 -30.88 2.86 6.28
C ALA A 185 -32.00 1.83 6.12
N LEU A 186 -31.65 0.56 6.23
CA LEU A 186 -32.53 -0.59 6.07
C LEU A 186 -32.84 -1.21 7.44
N SER A 187 -34.08 -1.58 7.73
CA SER A 187 -34.54 -2.24 8.96
C SER A 187 -34.94 -3.69 8.70
N GLU A 188 -34.66 -4.62 9.61
CA GLU A 188 -35.06 -6.01 9.38
C GLU A 188 -36.58 -6.20 9.30
N VAL A 189 -37.43 -5.31 9.82
CA VAL A 189 -38.90 -5.51 9.84
C VAL A 189 -39.68 -4.32 9.28
N ALA A 190 -40.61 -4.61 8.35
CA ALA A 190 -41.44 -3.64 7.65
C ALA A 190 -42.71 -3.23 8.42
N SER A 191 -42.61 -2.99 9.72
CA SER A 191 -43.78 -2.65 10.56
C SER A 191 -43.61 -1.39 11.41
N GLU A 192 -42.46 -0.75 11.35
CA GLU A 192 -42.11 0.33 12.29
C GLU A 192 -41.48 1.53 11.58
N GLY A 193 -41.64 2.70 12.20
CA GLY A 193 -41.14 3.98 11.71
C GLY A 193 -39.83 4.41 12.36
N GLY A 194 -39.42 5.63 12.01
CA GLY A 194 -38.20 6.21 12.56
C GLY A 194 -37.98 7.64 12.09
N THR A 195 -36.95 8.27 12.65
CA THR A 195 -36.53 9.63 12.34
C THR A 195 -35.09 9.64 11.86
N SER A 196 -34.83 10.25 10.69
CA SER A 196 -33.48 10.54 10.22
C SER A 196 -33.16 12.02 10.31
N LEU A 197 -31.92 12.33 10.66
CA LEU A 197 -31.38 13.67 10.75
C LEU A 197 -30.20 13.80 9.79
N THR A 198 -30.08 14.92 9.10
CA THR A 198 -28.90 15.32 8.31
C THR A 198 -28.48 16.71 8.73
N ILE A 199 -27.23 16.86 9.17
CA ILE A 199 -26.70 18.08 9.77
C ILE A 199 -25.38 18.41 9.09
N ALA A 200 -25.30 19.56 8.41
CA ALA A 200 -24.05 20.05 7.85
C ALA A 200 -23.36 20.98 8.85
N ILE A 201 -22.09 20.70 9.15
CA ILE A 201 -21.27 21.46 10.08
C ILE A 201 -20.30 22.34 9.31
N ALA A 202 -20.38 23.64 9.55
CA ALA A 202 -19.51 24.63 8.95
C ALA A 202 -18.10 24.55 9.53
N ASP A 203 -17.11 24.63 8.64
CA ASP A 203 -15.72 24.76 9.02
C ASP A 203 -15.38 26.16 9.54
N ALA A 204 -14.47 26.26 10.51
CA ALA A 204 -13.93 27.52 10.98
C ALA A 204 -12.99 28.19 9.96
N ASN A 205 -12.32 27.41 9.10
CA ASN A 205 -11.41 27.93 8.08
C ASN A 205 -11.58 27.24 6.71
N PRO A 206 -12.65 27.57 5.96
CA PRO A 206 -12.99 26.88 4.71
C PRO A 206 -11.92 26.98 3.62
N THR A 207 -10.96 27.91 3.73
CA THR A 207 -9.86 28.11 2.77
C THR A 207 -8.66 27.18 3.01
N ASN A 208 -8.49 26.66 4.23
CA ASN A 208 -7.47 25.66 4.56
C ASN A 208 -8.08 24.58 5.46
N PRO A 209 -8.93 23.71 4.90
CA PRO A 209 -9.72 22.81 5.70
C PRO A 209 -8.88 21.65 6.28
N LEU A 210 -8.96 21.45 7.60
CA LEU A 210 -8.67 20.17 8.27
C LEU A 210 -9.69 19.09 7.89
N LEU A 211 -9.42 18.26 6.89
CA LEU A 211 -10.40 17.27 6.43
C LEU A 211 -10.53 16.10 7.42
N GLU A 212 -11.74 15.61 7.65
CA GLU A 212 -11.94 14.31 8.32
C GLU A 212 -11.52 13.19 7.35
N PRO A 213 -10.74 12.20 7.79
CA PRO A 213 -10.34 11.12 6.90
C PRO A 213 -11.53 10.24 6.52
N MET A 214 -11.61 9.93 5.23
CA MET A 214 -12.67 9.12 4.63
C MET A 214 -12.09 7.94 3.86
N ALA A 215 -12.87 6.88 3.78
CA ALA A 215 -12.69 5.83 2.78
C ALA A 215 -13.93 5.78 1.89
N ASN A 216 -13.76 5.51 0.59
CA ASN A 216 -14.86 4.93 -0.17
C ASN A 216 -15.14 3.51 0.38
N GLN A 217 -16.33 2.97 0.13
CA GLN A 217 -16.62 1.62 0.58
C GLN A 217 -16.12 0.64 -0.49
N PRO A 218 -15.29 -0.37 -0.12
CA PRO A 218 -14.82 -1.34 -1.11
C PRO A 218 -15.91 -2.31 -1.55
N VAL A 219 -17.07 -2.30 -0.91
CA VAL A 219 -18.03 -3.40 -0.95
C VAL A 219 -19.20 -3.09 -1.87
N GLU A 220 -19.28 -3.78 -3.00
CA GLU A 220 -20.52 -3.91 -3.75
C GLU A 220 -21.28 -5.15 -3.25
N THR A 221 -22.40 -4.94 -2.56
CA THR A 221 -23.21 -6.05 -2.03
C THR A 221 -23.87 -6.82 -3.16
N LEU A 222 -23.69 -8.15 -3.18
CA LEU A 222 -24.39 -9.08 -4.07
C LEU A 222 -25.63 -9.66 -3.42
N ALA A 223 -25.53 -10.01 -2.15
CA ALA A 223 -26.63 -10.53 -1.34
C ALA A 223 -26.31 -10.38 0.15
N ARG A 224 -27.33 -10.01 0.92
CA ARG A 224 -27.34 -10.08 2.39
C ARG A 224 -28.33 -11.16 2.81
N TYR A 225 -27.89 -12.02 3.71
CA TYR A 225 -28.62 -13.17 4.23
C TYR A 225 -29.00 -12.92 5.69
N GLY A 226 -30.14 -13.44 6.14
CA GLY A 226 -30.77 -13.13 7.43
C GLY A 226 -32.29 -13.06 7.32
N ASN A 227 -32.99 -13.21 8.45
CA ASN A 227 -34.46 -13.26 8.47
C ASN A 227 -35.09 -11.97 8.97
N ALA A 228 -36.20 -11.59 8.32
CA ALA A 228 -37.32 -10.92 8.96
C ALA A 228 -38.41 -11.96 9.21
N THR A 229 -38.76 -12.14 10.46
CA THR A 229 -39.81 -13.06 10.90
C THR A 229 -41.18 -12.65 10.35
N SER A 230 -41.67 -13.29 9.28
CA SER A 230 -42.98 -13.99 9.24
C SER A 230 -43.34 -14.48 7.83
N PRO A 231 -43.76 -15.75 7.64
CA PRO A 231 -44.22 -16.29 6.37
C PRO A 231 -45.65 -15.89 5.95
N THR A 232 -46.32 -14.97 6.66
CA THR A 232 -47.76 -14.66 6.40
C THR A 232 -48.06 -13.35 5.68
N ALA A 233 -47.07 -12.48 5.42
CA ALA A 233 -47.30 -11.25 4.66
C ALA A 233 -46.82 -11.41 3.21
N SER A 234 -47.76 -11.54 2.28
CA SER A 234 -47.55 -11.64 0.82
C SER A 234 -46.97 -10.39 0.15
N THR A 235 -46.42 -9.45 0.93
CA THR A 235 -45.87 -8.16 0.47
C THR A 235 -44.52 -7.82 1.09
N ALA A 236 -43.78 -8.82 1.60
CA ALA A 236 -42.46 -8.65 2.21
C ALA A 236 -41.34 -8.29 1.20
N ALA A 237 -41.39 -7.09 0.64
CA ALA A 237 -40.42 -6.52 -0.30
C ALA A 237 -39.11 -6.06 0.38
N PHE A 238 -38.81 -6.53 1.59
CA PHE A 238 -37.67 -6.05 2.37
C PHE A 238 -36.68 -7.11 2.89
N ILE A 239 -37.00 -8.40 2.88
CA ILE A 239 -36.25 -9.33 3.76
C ILE A 239 -34.87 -9.72 3.19
N ARG A 240 -34.63 -9.48 1.90
CA ARG A 240 -33.36 -9.75 1.22
C ARG A 240 -33.08 -8.57 0.31
N HIS A 241 -31.87 -8.02 0.39
CA HIS A 241 -31.51 -6.79 -0.35
C HIS A 241 -31.73 -6.89 -1.87
N ASP A 242 -31.88 -8.11 -2.38
CA ASP A 242 -32.56 -8.42 -3.63
C ASP A 242 -33.68 -9.41 -3.31
N ASN A 243 -34.82 -9.38 -4.00
CA ASN A 243 -35.93 -10.36 -3.90
C ASN A 243 -35.46 -11.80 -4.24
N ILE A 244 -34.56 -12.33 -3.41
CA ILE A 244 -33.82 -13.55 -3.62
C ILE A 244 -34.74 -14.66 -3.19
N THR A 245 -35.26 -15.38 -4.17
CA THR A 245 -35.93 -16.65 -3.92
C THR A 245 -34.86 -17.73 -3.89
N ILE A 246 -34.65 -18.32 -2.71
CA ILE A 246 -33.78 -19.49 -2.58
C ILE A 246 -34.43 -20.66 -3.33
N GLN A 247 -33.64 -21.29 -4.19
CA GLN A 247 -34.03 -22.33 -5.12
C GLN A 247 -33.19 -23.59 -4.90
N PRO A 248 -33.74 -24.78 -5.22
CA PRO A 248 -32.96 -26.01 -5.23
C PRO A 248 -31.91 -26.00 -6.36
N LEU A 249 -30.88 -26.84 -6.23
CA LEU A 249 -29.80 -26.93 -7.22
C LEU A 249 -30.24 -27.45 -8.60
N SER A 250 -31.48 -27.93 -8.80
CA SER A 250 -31.99 -28.21 -10.16
C SER A 250 -32.03 -26.98 -11.07
N GLN A 251 -31.87 -25.78 -10.52
CA GLN A 251 -31.88 -24.52 -11.27
C GLN A 251 -30.50 -24.07 -11.76
N ILE A 252 -29.41 -24.75 -11.38
CA ILE A 252 -28.07 -24.47 -11.93
C ILE A 252 -27.83 -25.31 -13.19
N ALA A 253 -26.92 -24.86 -14.07
CA ALA A 253 -26.62 -25.57 -15.30
C ALA A 253 -25.81 -26.87 -15.11
N ALA A 254 -25.07 -26.98 -14.00
CA ALA A 254 -24.22 -28.14 -13.73
C ALA A 254 -25.01 -29.38 -13.26
N THR A 255 -24.82 -30.51 -13.96
CA THR A 255 -25.30 -31.83 -13.51
C THR A 255 -24.24 -32.60 -12.71
N THR A 256 -22.96 -32.27 -12.91
CA THR A 256 -21.82 -32.79 -12.14
C THR A 256 -20.80 -31.68 -11.88
N ILE A 257 -20.09 -31.74 -10.75
CA ILE A 257 -19.01 -30.82 -10.37
C ILE A 257 -17.87 -31.66 -9.80
N ASN A 258 -16.70 -31.58 -10.43
CA ASN A 258 -15.51 -32.37 -10.08
C ASN A 258 -15.81 -33.88 -9.95
N GLY A 259 -16.56 -34.43 -10.91
CA GLY A 259 -16.95 -35.85 -10.96
C GLY A 259 -18.08 -36.27 -10.02
N LEU A 260 -18.55 -35.40 -9.12
CA LEU A 260 -19.69 -35.69 -8.23
C LEU A 260 -20.99 -35.14 -8.81
N ALA A 261 -22.06 -35.93 -8.78
CA ALA A 261 -23.36 -35.47 -9.24
C ALA A 261 -23.96 -34.40 -8.31
N VAL A 262 -24.67 -33.45 -8.93
CA VAL A 262 -25.44 -32.41 -8.26
C VAL A 262 -26.84 -32.94 -8.00
N LEU A 263 -27.25 -32.99 -6.73
CA LEU A 263 -28.56 -33.50 -6.35
C LEU A 263 -29.51 -32.35 -5.99
N SER A 264 -30.67 -32.34 -6.62
CA SER A 264 -31.77 -31.45 -6.24
C SER A 264 -32.53 -32.05 -5.07
N ALA A 265 -32.63 -31.28 -3.98
CA ALA A 265 -33.43 -31.62 -2.81
C ALA A 265 -34.08 -30.35 -2.26
N THR A 266 -35.10 -30.53 -1.40
CA THR A 266 -35.81 -29.40 -0.79
C THR A 266 -34.86 -28.65 0.14
N VAL A 267 -34.78 -27.33 -0.06
CA VAL A 267 -34.00 -26.43 0.78
C VAL A 267 -34.94 -25.84 1.83
N THR A 268 -34.56 -25.94 3.09
CA THR A 268 -35.20 -25.20 4.19
C THR A 268 -34.27 -24.07 4.61
N GLU A 269 -34.80 -22.85 4.59
CA GLU A 269 -34.11 -21.67 5.11
C GLU A 269 -34.57 -21.38 6.53
N GLY A 270 -33.63 -21.07 7.42
CA GLY A 270 -33.90 -20.59 8.78
C GLY A 270 -33.03 -19.39 9.12
N ASN A 271 -33.27 -18.80 10.30
CA ASN A 271 -32.45 -17.70 10.82
C ASN A 271 -31.37 -18.21 11.78
N TYR A 272 -30.23 -17.53 11.81
CA TYR A 272 -29.21 -17.69 12.83
C TYR A 272 -28.73 -16.32 13.30
N ASN A 273 -28.76 -16.10 14.61
CA ASN A 273 -28.15 -14.94 15.23
C ASN A 273 -26.68 -15.24 15.52
N PRO A 274 -25.74 -14.53 14.88
CA PRO A 274 -24.32 -14.73 15.11
C PRO A 274 -23.89 -14.14 16.48
N VAL A 275 -22.61 -14.24 16.82
CA VAL A 275 -22.00 -13.77 18.09
C VAL A 275 -22.34 -12.27 18.34
N PRO A 276 -22.47 -11.79 19.59
CA PRO A 276 -23.05 -10.48 19.91
C PRO A 276 -22.57 -9.27 19.08
N ASP A 277 -21.26 -9.13 18.81
CA ASP A 277 -20.75 -7.99 18.03
C ASP A 277 -21.21 -8.01 16.58
N THR A 278 -21.21 -9.19 15.96
CA THR A 278 -21.76 -9.38 14.61
C THR A 278 -23.28 -9.35 14.58
N ALA A 279 -23.93 -9.62 15.72
CA ALA A 279 -25.38 -9.62 15.85
C ALA A 279 -25.97 -8.22 15.76
N LYS A 280 -25.20 -7.16 16.05
CA LYS A 280 -25.67 -5.78 15.81
C LYS A 280 -25.93 -5.56 14.32
N TRP A 281 -25.22 -6.23 13.42
CA TRP A 281 -25.17 -5.97 11.97
C TRP A 281 -25.96 -6.97 11.11
N GLY A 282 -27.18 -7.25 11.53
CA GLY A 282 -28.06 -8.19 10.85
C GLY A 282 -27.91 -9.63 11.36
N SER A 283 -28.86 -10.45 10.96
CA SER A 283 -28.85 -11.90 11.21
C SER A 283 -28.16 -12.63 10.04
N ALA A 284 -28.15 -13.96 10.04
CA ALA A 284 -27.63 -14.78 8.95
C ALA A 284 -28.66 -15.85 8.53
N SER A 285 -28.66 -16.25 7.26
CA SER A 285 -29.50 -17.37 6.80
C SER A 285 -28.79 -18.69 7.05
N VAL A 286 -29.53 -19.69 7.52
CA VAL A 286 -29.12 -21.09 7.55
C VAL A 286 -29.83 -21.81 6.43
N LEU A 287 -29.07 -22.34 5.47
CA LEU A 287 -29.60 -23.15 4.38
C LEU A 287 -29.36 -24.62 4.71
N ASN A 288 -30.45 -25.34 5.00
CA ASN A 288 -30.45 -26.76 5.34
C ASN A 288 -31.04 -27.56 4.18
N VAL A 289 -30.39 -28.67 3.83
CA VAL A 289 -30.90 -29.58 2.81
C VAL A 289 -30.94 -30.99 3.38
N ALA A 290 -32.14 -31.56 3.44
CA ALA A 290 -32.36 -32.94 3.82
C ALA A 290 -32.45 -33.83 2.58
N SER A 291 -31.79 -34.97 2.61
CA SER A 291 -31.77 -35.92 1.49
C SER A 291 -31.48 -37.33 1.99
N SER A 292 -32.18 -38.33 1.46
CA SER A 292 -31.90 -39.76 1.67
C SER A 292 -31.13 -40.35 0.49
N GLY A 293 -30.57 -41.55 0.68
CA GLY A 293 -30.03 -42.36 -0.43
C GLY A 293 -28.71 -41.87 -1.02
N ILE A 294 -27.95 -41.04 -0.30
CA ILE A 294 -26.60 -40.64 -0.71
C ILE A 294 -25.62 -41.78 -0.35
N ASP A 295 -24.89 -42.23 -1.36
CA ASP A 295 -23.90 -43.30 -1.22
C ASP A 295 -22.60 -42.80 -0.56
N ALA A 296 -21.62 -43.70 -0.44
CA ALA A 296 -20.31 -43.38 0.13
C ALA A 296 -19.44 -42.47 -0.75
N THR A 297 -19.72 -42.37 -2.05
CA THR A 297 -19.01 -41.47 -2.97
C THR A 297 -19.43 -40.02 -2.80
N GLY A 298 -20.69 -39.81 -2.36
CA GLY A 298 -21.25 -38.52 -2.01
C GLY A 298 -21.77 -37.72 -3.20
N ARG A 299 -22.45 -36.62 -2.89
CA ARG A 299 -23.11 -35.73 -3.86
C ARG A 299 -22.96 -34.28 -3.44
N TRP A 300 -23.10 -33.37 -4.39
CA TRP A 300 -23.26 -31.96 -4.09
C TRP A 300 -24.72 -31.65 -3.76
N LEU A 301 -24.93 -31.03 -2.60
CA LEU A 301 -26.21 -30.47 -2.18
C LEU A 301 -26.02 -29.01 -1.82
N GLY A 302 -27.13 -28.29 -1.71
CA GLY A 302 -27.10 -26.88 -1.37
C GLY A 302 -28.28 -26.14 -1.97
N ALA A 303 -28.06 -24.86 -2.23
CA ALA A 303 -29.10 -23.99 -2.77
C ALA A 303 -28.49 -22.94 -3.72
N THR A 304 -29.36 -22.35 -4.53
CA THR A 304 -29.00 -21.31 -5.48
C THR A 304 -30.03 -20.19 -5.44
N HIS A 305 -29.67 -19.03 -5.96
CA HIS A 305 -30.62 -18.02 -6.35
C HIS A 305 -30.05 -17.18 -7.50
N THR A 306 -30.92 -16.37 -8.09
CA THR A 306 -30.53 -15.37 -9.09
C THR A 306 -30.46 -13.98 -8.47
N PHE A 307 -29.83 -13.08 -9.20
CA PHE A 307 -29.80 -11.64 -8.96
C PHE A 307 -29.70 -10.92 -10.31
N PRO A 308 -30.03 -9.62 -10.40
CA PRO A 308 -29.80 -8.85 -11.62
C PRO A 308 -28.35 -8.96 -12.05
N THR A 309 -28.09 -9.14 -13.35
CA THR A 309 -26.74 -9.34 -13.89
C THR A 309 -25.70 -8.37 -13.30
N LYS A 310 -24.58 -8.92 -12.81
CA LYS A 310 -23.48 -8.20 -12.18
C LYS A 310 -22.15 -8.45 -12.88
N ASP A 311 -21.32 -7.43 -12.85
CA ASP A 311 -19.95 -7.45 -13.34
C ASP A 311 -18.96 -7.75 -12.20
N PHE A 312 -18.25 -8.87 -12.34
CA PHE A 312 -17.22 -9.36 -11.42
C PHE A 312 -15.80 -9.03 -11.90
N THR A 313 -15.65 -8.46 -13.10
CA THR A 313 -14.34 -8.11 -13.66
C THR A 313 -13.69 -7.03 -12.81
N ASN A 314 -12.39 -7.20 -12.57
CA ASN A 314 -11.58 -6.32 -11.72
C ASN A 314 -12.15 -6.14 -10.30
N LYS A 315 -12.70 -7.22 -9.72
CA LYS A 315 -13.20 -7.26 -8.34
C LYS A 315 -12.86 -8.60 -7.70
N LEU A 316 -12.78 -8.63 -6.37
CA LEU A 316 -12.63 -9.88 -5.61
C LEU A 316 -13.99 -10.29 -5.07
N PHE A 317 -14.39 -11.55 -5.24
CA PHE A 317 -15.57 -12.06 -4.55
C PHE A 317 -15.26 -12.32 -3.08
N SER A 318 -16.15 -11.89 -2.19
CA SER A 318 -16.05 -12.13 -0.76
C SER A 318 -17.33 -12.73 -0.20
N LEU A 319 -17.18 -13.73 0.67
CA LEU A 319 -18.27 -14.45 1.30
C LEU A 319 -18.01 -14.68 2.79
N GLU A 320 -18.95 -14.25 3.62
CA GLU A 320 -19.07 -14.64 5.02
C GLU A 320 -19.99 -15.86 5.14
N TRP A 321 -19.42 -16.99 5.57
CA TRP A 321 -20.11 -18.27 5.63
C TRP A 321 -19.62 -19.14 6.80
N GLY A 322 -20.38 -20.18 7.15
CA GLY A 322 -19.91 -21.16 8.13
C GLY A 322 -20.62 -22.50 8.01
N PRO A 323 -19.95 -23.62 8.30
CA PRO A 323 -20.61 -24.92 8.31
C PRO A 323 -21.55 -25.04 9.53
N VAL A 324 -22.75 -25.58 9.31
CA VAL A 324 -23.65 -25.94 10.42
C VAL A 324 -23.08 -27.11 11.21
N GLU A 325 -22.37 -28.03 10.55
CA GLU A 325 -21.75 -29.18 11.17
C GLU A 325 -20.47 -29.62 10.44
N THR A 326 -19.63 -30.41 11.12
CA THR A 326 -18.33 -30.86 10.59
C THR A 326 -18.15 -32.37 10.71
N SER A 327 -19.24 -33.13 10.87
CA SER A 327 -19.20 -34.57 11.09
C SER A 327 -18.61 -35.31 9.88
N THR A 328 -17.61 -36.16 10.13
CA THR A 328 -16.92 -36.93 9.09
C THR A 328 -17.77 -38.04 8.47
N VAL A 329 -18.89 -38.40 9.09
CA VAL A 329 -19.85 -39.38 8.56
C VAL A 329 -20.93 -38.76 7.68
N ARG A 330 -21.02 -37.41 7.62
CA ARG A 330 -22.02 -36.68 6.83
C ARG A 330 -21.40 -35.73 5.82
N LEU A 331 -20.24 -35.15 6.11
CA LEU A 331 -19.51 -34.26 5.20
C LEU A 331 -18.42 -35.05 4.46
N GLY A 332 -18.44 -34.96 3.12
CA GLY A 332 -17.47 -35.56 2.23
C GLY A 332 -16.19 -34.74 2.13
N VAL A 333 -15.13 -35.33 1.56
CA VAL A 333 -13.78 -34.73 1.55
C VAL A 333 -13.69 -33.39 0.83
N GLN A 334 -14.55 -33.16 -0.18
CA GLN A 334 -14.60 -31.93 -0.96
C GLN A 334 -15.13 -30.72 -0.17
N GLY A 335 -15.79 -30.93 0.98
CA GLY A 335 -16.23 -29.86 1.88
C GLY A 335 -17.27 -28.92 1.26
N HIS A 336 -16.98 -27.61 1.24
CA HIS A 336 -17.90 -26.55 0.81
C HIS A 336 -17.35 -25.82 -0.41
N ALA A 337 -18.25 -25.34 -1.27
CA ALA A 337 -17.92 -24.62 -2.49
C ALA A 337 -18.95 -23.51 -2.79
N VAL A 338 -18.54 -22.58 -3.64
CA VAL A 338 -19.39 -21.54 -4.22
C VAL A 338 -19.36 -21.65 -5.73
N TYR A 339 -20.49 -21.42 -6.39
CA TYR A 339 -20.68 -21.58 -7.82
C TYR A 339 -21.24 -20.29 -8.40
N PHE A 340 -20.74 -19.93 -9.59
CA PHE A 340 -21.21 -18.79 -10.36
C PHE A 340 -21.62 -19.24 -11.76
N GLN A 341 -22.70 -18.67 -12.25
CA GLN A 341 -23.20 -18.91 -13.60
C GLN A 341 -23.50 -17.57 -14.29
N ASP A 342 -23.09 -17.46 -15.54
CA ASP A 342 -23.35 -16.31 -16.38
C ASP A 342 -24.71 -16.40 -17.08
N ALA A 343 -25.12 -15.31 -17.72
CA ALA A 343 -26.39 -15.24 -18.45
C ALA A 343 -26.50 -16.24 -19.63
N SER A 344 -25.39 -16.84 -20.07
CA SER A 344 -25.33 -17.86 -21.14
C SER A 344 -25.23 -19.29 -20.60
N ASN A 345 -25.41 -19.48 -19.29
CA ASN A 345 -25.31 -20.77 -18.59
C ASN A 345 -23.88 -21.38 -18.56
N ASN A 346 -22.84 -20.62 -18.91
CA ASN A 346 -21.47 -21.03 -18.58
C ASN A 346 -21.26 -20.85 -17.08
N TRP A 347 -20.42 -21.68 -16.47
CA TRP A 347 -20.26 -21.66 -15.03
C TRP A 347 -18.88 -22.06 -14.54
N ALA A 348 -18.53 -21.56 -13.35
CA ALA A 348 -17.33 -21.94 -12.61
C ALA A 348 -17.67 -22.16 -11.13
N CYS A 349 -17.06 -23.18 -10.53
CA CYS A 349 -17.22 -23.55 -9.12
C CYS A 349 -15.88 -23.46 -8.40
N PHE A 350 -15.83 -22.83 -7.23
CA PHE A 350 -14.63 -22.64 -6.43
C PHE A 350 -14.80 -23.30 -5.06
N GLN A 351 -13.79 -24.04 -4.64
CA GLN A 351 -13.78 -24.65 -3.31
C GLN A 351 -13.53 -23.59 -2.24
N LEU A 352 -14.43 -23.48 -1.27
CA LEU A 352 -14.28 -22.59 -0.11
C LEU A 352 -13.40 -23.26 0.96
N SER A 353 -13.61 -24.57 1.17
CA SER A 353 -12.84 -25.37 2.11
C SER A 353 -13.03 -26.85 1.86
N ILE A 354 -11.97 -27.65 2.02
CA ILE A 354 -12.09 -29.10 2.24
C ILE A 354 -12.71 -29.39 3.62
N ARG A 355 -13.04 -30.65 3.89
CA ARG A 355 -13.65 -31.10 5.16
C ARG A 355 -12.85 -30.76 6.44
N GLN A 356 -11.52 -30.71 6.39
CA GLN A 356 -10.68 -30.71 7.59
C GLN A 356 -10.73 -29.40 8.40
N SER A 357 -10.71 -29.51 9.73
CA SER A 357 -10.44 -28.41 10.68
C SER A 357 -11.32 -27.16 10.52
N LEU A 358 -12.59 -27.32 10.12
CA LEU A 358 -13.58 -26.27 10.35
C LEU A 358 -14.15 -26.43 11.76
N LEU A 359 -14.42 -25.32 12.43
CA LEU A 359 -15.21 -25.34 13.66
C LEU A 359 -16.69 -25.26 13.27
N ALA A 360 -17.48 -26.24 13.71
CA ALA A 360 -18.92 -26.15 13.58
C ALA A 360 -19.40 -24.88 14.28
N ASN A 361 -20.38 -24.22 13.68
CA ASN A 361 -20.95 -22.97 14.19
C ASN A 361 -20.01 -21.75 14.17
N SER A 362 -18.90 -21.79 13.43
CA SER A 362 -17.97 -20.66 13.29
C SER A 362 -18.06 -20.03 11.90
N TYR A 363 -18.10 -18.70 11.86
CA TYR A 363 -18.00 -17.94 10.61
C TYR A 363 -16.57 -17.88 10.10
N GLN A 364 -16.47 -17.99 8.79
CA GLN A 364 -15.27 -17.88 7.99
C GLN A 364 -15.50 -16.80 6.93
N HIS A 365 -14.43 -16.17 6.50
CA HIS A 365 -14.47 -15.12 5.49
C HIS A 365 -13.55 -15.47 4.33
N SER A 366 -14.15 -15.93 3.24
CA SER A 366 -13.43 -16.34 2.03
C SER A 366 -13.38 -15.21 1.01
N VAL A 367 -12.18 -14.88 0.52
CA VAL A 367 -11.96 -13.94 -0.59
C VAL A 367 -11.36 -14.69 -1.78
N ILE A 368 -11.93 -14.51 -2.97
CA ILE A 368 -11.58 -15.25 -4.19
C ILE A 368 -11.51 -14.29 -5.38
N ASP A 369 -10.40 -14.30 -6.10
CA ASP A 369 -10.32 -13.69 -7.43
C ASP A 369 -10.86 -14.65 -8.49
N VAL A 370 -12.19 -14.68 -8.61
CA VAL A 370 -12.92 -15.64 -9.45
C VAL A 370 -12.52 -15.55 -10.93
N SER A 371 -12.01 -14.40 -11.37
CA SER A 371 -11.65 -14.16 -12.77
C SER A 371 -10.30 -14.75 -13.17
N ARG A 372 -9.41 -15.04 -12.21
CA ARG A 372 -8.03 -15.49 -12.50
C ARG A 372 -7.66 -16.80 -11.82
N VAL A 373 -8.26 -17.15 -10.68
CA VAL A 373 -7.95 -18.40 -10.00
C VAL A 373 -8.55 -19.59 -10.74
N THR A 374 -7.85 -20.74 -10.69
CA THR A 374 -8.36 -21.98 -11.28
C THR A 374 -9.57 -22.49 -10.48
N PRO A 375 -10.73 -22.68 -11.11
CA PRO A 375 -11.91 -23.23 -10.44
C PRO A 375 -11.73 -24.72 -10.14
N LEU A 376 -12.47 -25.20 -9.13
CA LEU A 376 -12.62 -26.63 -8.82
C LEU A 376 -13.21 -27.41 -10.01
N ALA A 377 -14.15 -26.79 -10.72
CA ALA A 377 -14.71 -27.27 -11.98
C ALA A 377 -15.32 -26.09 -12.74
N THR A 378 -15.37 -26.20 -14.07
CA THR A 378 -15.95 -25.18 -14.95
C THR A 378 -16.58 -25.82 -16.18
N SER A 379 -17.50 -25.13 -16.82
CA SER A 379 -18.05 -25.50 -18.13
C SER A 379 -18.27 -24.26 -18.97
N GLY A 380 -17.82 -24.32 -20.23
CA GLY A 380 -17.85 -23.18 -21.13
C GLY A 380 -16.90 -22.05 -20.72
N ASN A 381 -17.03 -20.91 -21.40
CA ASN A 381 -16.23 -19.71 -21.13
C ASN A 381 -17.09 -18.73 -20.32
N VAL A 382 -16.86 -18.66 -19.01
CA VAL A 382 -17.63 -17.79 -18.11
C VAL A 382 -17.39 -16.33 -18.46
N ASN A 383 -18.46 -15.61 -18.79
CA ASN A 383 -18.42 -14.16 -18.95
C ASN A 383 -18.63 -13.46 -17.59
N TRP A 384 -17.53 -13.09 -16.95
CA TRP A 384 -17.50 -12.41 -15.65
C TRP A 384 -18.21 -11.05 -15.62
N ASN A 385 -18.46 -10.42 -16.76
CA ASN A 385 -19.26 -9.19 -16.84
C ASN A 385 -20.77 -9.44 -16.70
N SER A 386 -21.20 -10.71 -16.68
CA SER A 386 -22.60 -11.08 -16.83
C SER A 386 -23.10 -12.16 -15.86
N ILE A 387 -22.51 -12.25 -14.67
CA ILE A 387 -22.93 -13.23 -13.67
C ILE A 387 -24.32 -12.87 -13.16
N ASN A 388 -25.24 -13.81 -13.14
CA ASN A 388 -26.63 -13.60 -12.69
C ASN A 388 -27.13 -14.67 -11.70
N ARG A 389 -26.28 -15.64 -11.38
CA ARG A 389 -26.62 -16.73 -10.46
C ARG A 389 -25.44 -17.11 -9.60
N ILE A 390 -25.73 -17.37 -8.32
CA ILE A 390 -24.81 -17.95 -7.35
C ILE A 390 -25.43 -19.21 -6.74
N ALA A 391 -24.59 -20.19 -6.41
CA ALA A 391 -25.01 -21.33 -5.61
C ALA A 391 -23.98 -21.65 -4.53
N TYR A 392 -24.48 -22.19 -3.42
CA TYR A 392 -23.71 -22.57 -2.25
C TYR A 392 -23.82 -24.07 -2.09
N LEU A 393 -22.68 -24.76 -2.12
CA LEU A 393 -22.65 -26.21 -2.18
C LEU A 393 -21.89 -26.78 -0.99
N PHE A 394 -22.35 -27.94 -0.53
CA PHE A 394 -21.64 -28.80 0.41
C PHE A 394 -21.69 -30.23 -0.07
N HIS A 395 -20.55 -30.92 0.04
CA HIS A 395 -20.41 -32.31 -0.33
C HIS A 395 -20.93 -33.18 0.81
N LYS A 396 -22.11 -33.78 0.63
CA LYS A 396 -22.69 -34.72 1.59
C LYS A 396 -22.31 -36.15 1.22
N ILE A 397 -22.03 -36.97 2.23
CA ILE A 397 -21.85 -38.41 2.13
C ILE A 397 -22.78 -39.14 3.11
N GLY A 398 -22.99 -40.43 2.88
CA GLY A 398 -23.70 -41.31 3.78
C GLY A 398 -25.23 -41.21 3.66
N SER A 399 -25.91 -42.28 4.06
CA SER A 399 -27.33 -42.50 3.80
C SER A 399 -28.28 -41.86 4.83
N LEU A 400 -27.75 -41.19 5.85
CA LEU A 400 -28.55 -40.55 6.91
C LEU A 400 -29.37 -39.37 6.36
N THR A 401 -30.66 -39.36 6.69
CA THR A 401 -31.67 -38.36 6.29
C THR A 401 -31.50 -36.98 6.94
N ASN A 402 -30.65 -36.86 7.96
CA ASN A 402 -30.43 -35.60 8.67
C ASN A 402 -29.95 -34.49 7.71
N ALA A 403 -30.49 -33.29 7.92
CA ALA A 403 -30.11 -32.12 7.17
C ALA A 403 -28.65 -31.73 7.45
N VAL A 404 -27.93 -31.42 6.38
CA VAL A 404 -26.63 -30.73 6.41
C VAL A 404 -26.88 -29.33 5.89
N GLY A 405 -26.11 -28.35 6.35
CA GLY A 405 -26.32 -26.98 5.93
C GLY A 405 -25.12 -26.07 6.01
N ILE A 406 -25.30 -24.89 5.42
CA ILE A 406 -24.36 -23.78 5.41
C ILE A 406 -25.04 -22.53 5.96
N ARG A 407 -24.30 -21.74 6.72
CA ARG A 407 -24.69 -20.41 7.16
C ARG A 407 -24.11 -19.39 6.21
N LEU A 408 -24.88 -18.38 5.86
CA LEU A 408 -24.48 -17.30 4.98
C LEU A 408 -24.88 -15.98 5.62
N LYS A 409 -24.04 -14.95 5.50
CA LYS A 409 -24.38 -13.60 5.98
C LYS A 409 -24.21 -12.55 4.90
N ASN A 410 -23.00 -12.42 4.35
CA ASN A 410 -22.68 -11.39 3.36
C ASN A 410 -22.00 -12.02 2.15
N ALA A 411 -22.55 -11.80 0.96
CA ALA A 411 -21.87 -12.03 -0.31
C ALA A 411 -21.67 -10.67 -1.00
N CYS A 412 -20.43 -10.37 -1.38
CA CYS A 412 -20.07 -9.07 -1.94
C CYS A 412 -18.90 -9.15 -2.93
N LEU A 413 -18.72 -8.07 -3.68
CA LEU A 413 -17.57 -7.83 -4.54
C LEU A 413 -16.74 -6.71 -3.91
N LEU A 414 -15.45 -6.98 -3.72
CA LEU A 414 -14.47 -6.05 -3.19
C LEU A 414 -13.78 -5.31 -4.33
N LYS A 415 -13.69 -3.99 -4.16
CA LYS A 415 -12.96 -3.04 -5.01
C LYS A 415 -11.82 -2.42 -4.21
N GLU A 416 -10.93 -1.72 -4.91
CA GLU A 416 -9.90 -0.89 -4.27
C GLU A 416 -10.53 0.13 -3.30
N VAL A 417 -10.06 0.14 -2.05
CA VAL A 417 -10.43 1.15 -1.05
C VAL A 417 -9.61 2.40 -1.30
N VAL A 418 -10.25 3.53 -1.53
CA VAL A 418 -9.63 4.84 -1.73
C VAL A 418 -9.79 5.65 -0.45
N PHE A 419 -8.67 5.95 0.20
CA PHE A 419 -8.61 6.84 1.36
C PHE A 419 -8.31 8.27 0.92
N VAL A 420 -9.09 9.23 1.42
CA VAL A 420 -8.92 10.66 1.14
C VAL A 420 -9.16 11.51 2.40
N GLY A 421 -8.68 12.75 2.39
CA GLY A 421 -8.83 13.64 3.54
C GLY A 421 -7.81 13.37 4.63
N GLY A 422 -8.18 13.64 5.89
CA GLY A 422 -7.26 13.60 7.01
C GLY A 422 -6.51 14.92 7.20
N ASN A 423 -5.87 15.02 8.36
CA ASN A 423 -5.08 16.17 8.78
C ASN A 423 -4.02 15.73 9.82
N GLU A 424 -3.13 16.63 10.23
CA GLU A 424 -2.06 16.30 11.19
C GLU A 424 -2.57 15.76 12.52
N GLY A 425 -3.74 16.24 12.99
CA GLY A 425 -4.37 15.77 14.22
C GLY A 425 -5.13 14.45 14.08
N LYS A 426 -5.43 14.02 12.84
CA LYS A 426 -6.12 12.77 12.53
C LYS A 426 -5.79 12.28 11.12
N PRO A 427 -4.57 11.75 10.90
CA PRO A 427 -4.14 11.29 9.58
C PRO A 427 -4.77 9.92 9.27
N ILE A 428 -4.76 9.55 7.98
CA ILE A 428 -5.08 8.18 7.56
C ILE A 428 -3.96 7.24 8.03
N ASN A 429 -4.36 6.12 8.63
CA ASN A 429 -3.48 5.07 9.13
C ASN A 429 -4.13 3.68 8.96
N PRO A 430 -3.41 2.57 9.19
CA PRO A 430 -3.96 1.22 8.98
C PRO A 430 -5.12 0.85 9.90
N THR A 431 -5.19 1.40 11.12
CA THR A 431 -6.31 1.17 12.05
C THR A 431 -7.60 1.77 11.51
N LEU A 432 -7.52 2.94 10.89
CA LEU A 432 -8.66 3.55 10.20
C LEU A 432 -9.18 2.64 9.08
N ALA A 433 -8.31 1.93 8.36
CA ALA A 433 -8.73 1.03 7.30
C ALA A 433 -9.60 -0.10 7.85
N ASP A 434 -9.20 -0.72 8.96
CA ASP A 434 -10.01 -1.74 9.62
C ASP A 434 -11.33 -1.18 10.15
N GLU A 435 -11.31 -0.03 10.82
CA GLU A 435 -12.54 0.66 11.22
C GLU A 435 -13.47 0.82 10.01
N LYS A 436 -13.01 1.40 8.90
CA LYS A 436 -13.88 1.66 7.74
C LYS A 436 -14.33 0.40 7.00
N MET A 437 -13.62 -0.72 7.13
CA MET A 437 -13.90 -1.98 6.44
C MET A 437 -14.65 -3.01 7.29
N VAL A 438 -14.68 -2.84 8.62
CA VAL A 438 -15.52 -3.63 9.56
C VAL A 438 -16.88 -2.97 9.75
N LEU A 439 -16.92 -1.64 9.69
CA LEU A 439 -18.16 -0.89 9.83
C LEU A 439 -19.03 -1.07 8.58
N ASN A 440 -20.36 -1.03 8.76
CA ASN A 440 -21.39 -1.29 7.73
C ASN A 440 -21.73 -2.76 7.46
N GLY A 441 -21.36 -3.65 8.40
CA GLY A 441 -21.82 -5.04 8.44
C GLY A 441 -21.03 -6.01 7.56
N SER A 442 -19.98 -5.52 6.89
CA SER A 442 -18.98 -6.33 6.22
C SER A 442 -17.86 -6.65 7.22
N PHE A 443 -17.57 -7.93 7.47
CA PHE A 443 -16.61 -8.34 8.49
C PHE A 443 -15.41 -9.04 7.89
N GLY A 444 -14.23 -8.87 8.49
CA GLY A 444 -13.06 -9.67 8.15
C GLY A 444 -12.46 -9.39 6.77
N ILE A 445 -12.78 -8.23 6.16
CA ILE A 445 -12.10 -7.74 4.94
C ILE A 445 -10.78 -7.04 5.32
N ALA A 446 -10.75 -6.41 6.48
CA ALA A 446 -9.53 -6.02 7.18
C ALA A 446 -9.54 -6.64 8.60
N SER A 447 -8.38 -6.70 9.23
CA SER A 447 -8.25 -7.08 10.65
C SER A 447 -7.05 -6.37 11.27
N VAL A 448 -7.26 -5.60 12.33
CA VAL A 448 -6.17 -5.03 13.12
C VAL A 448 -5.64 -6.06 14.12
N GLN A 449 -4.33 -6.29 14.11
CA GLN A 449 -3.63 -7.27 14.96
C GLN A 449 -2.82 -6.63 16.10
N GLY A 450 -2.79 -5.30 16.16
CA GLY A 450 -2.10 -4.50 17.18
C GLY A 450 -2.37 -3.01 17.00
N SER A 451 -1.66 -2.12 17.70
CA SER A 451 -1.93 -0.67 17.64
C SER A 451 -1.69 -0.01 16.28
N GLY A 452 -0.96 -0.68 15.36
CA GLY A 452 -0.65 -0.18 14.04
C GLY A 452 -0.44 -1.27 12.98
N GLN A 453 -0.90 -2.50 13.23
CA GLN A 453 -0.77 -3.62 12.28
C GLN A 453 -2.13 -3.96 11.71
N ALA A 454 -2.30 -3.89 10.39
CA ALA A 454 -3.52 -4.29 9.70
C ALA A 454 -3.26 -5.35 8.63
N LEU A 455 -4.11 -6.38 8.62
CA LEU A 455 -4.19 -7.40 7.58
C LEU A 455 -5.34 -7.05 6.63
N ILE A 456 -5.05 -6.61 5.41
CA ILE A 456 -6.06 -6.14 4.44
C ILE A 456 -6.22 -7.14 3.29
N LYS A 457 -7.47 -7.50 2.95
CA LYS A 457 -7.79 -8.54 1.95
C LYS A 457 -8.21 -7.99 0.58
N THR A 458 -8.03 -6.70 0.34
CA THR A 458 -8.33 -6.03 -0.94
C THR A 458 -7.32 -4.91 -1.18
N GLY A 459 -7.35 -4.32 -2.37
CA GLY A 459 -6.45 -3.25 -2.74
C GLY A 459 -6.77 -1.96 -1.98
N ILE A 460 -5.74 -1.15 -1.77
CA ILE A 460 -5.88 0.17 -1.15
C ILE A 460 -5.23 1.23 -2.02
N GLN A 461 -5.82 2.41 -2.05
CA GLN A 461 -5.28 3.62 -2.65
C GLN A 461 -5.23 4.72 -1.60
N LEU A 462 -4.09 5.38 -1.50
CA LEU A 462 -3.89 6.58 -0.71
C LEU A 462 -3.98 7.82 -1.61
N GLY A 463 -4.94 8.70 -1.32
CA GLY A 463 -5.23 9.87 -2.14
C GLY A 463 -6.06 9.53 -3.38
N ASN A 464 -6.51 10.54 -4.12
CA ASN A 464 -7.24 10.38 -5.38
C ASN A 464 -6.78 11.36 -6.49
N GLY A 465 -5.66 12.05 -6.27
CA GLY A 465 -5.11 13.07 -7.17
C GLY A 465 -5.81 14.43 -7.11
N VAL A 466 -6.87 14.58 -6.30
CA VAL A 466 -7.72 15.78 -6.29
C VAL A 466 -7.91 16.33 -4.88
N THR A 467 -8.34 15.48 -3.95
CA THR A 467 -8.64 15.83 -2.57
C THR A 467 -7.38 15.77 -1.73
N LYS A 468 -7.08 16.85 -0.99
CA LYS A 468 -5.97 16.88 -0.03
C LYS A 468 -6.06 15.67 0.89
N THR A 469 -4.98 14.92 0.98
CA THR A 469 -4.91 13.68 1.75
C THR A 469 -3.67 13.69 2.64
N VAL A 470 -3.86 13.46 3.93
CA VAL A 470 -2.76 13.37 4.91
C VAL A 470 -2.71 11.95 5.45
N VAL A 471 -1.66 11.24 5.09
CA VAL A 471 -1.40 9.86 5.48
C VAL A 471 -0.19 9.82 6.41
N LYS A 472 -0.30 9.07 7.49
CA LYS A 472 0.80 8.81 8.41
C LYS A 472 0.85 7.34 8.78
N LEU A 473 1.85 6.65 8.25
CA LEU A 473 2.11 5.23 8.46
C LEU A 473 3.28 4.98 9.42
N THR A 474 3.72 6.02 10.14
CA THR A 474 4.85 5.93 11.07
C THR A 474 4.70 4.78 12.07
N ALA A 475 5.67 3.87 12.08
CA ALA A 475 5.68 2.70 12.96
C ALA A 475 4.44 1.79 12.82
N THR A 476 3.92 1.67 11.59
CA THR A 476 2.79 0.78 11.27
C THR A 476 3.21 -0.37 10.37
N SER A 477 2.40 -1.43 10.31
CA SER A 477 2.57 -2.56 9.39
C SER A 477 1.28 -2.80 8.61
N HIS A 478 1.41 -2.93 7.29
CA HIS A 478 0.37 -3.38 6.39
C HIS A 478 0.79 -4.72 5.80
N GLU A 479 -0.05 -5.73 5.98
CA GLU A 479 0.18 -7.07 5.46
C GLU A 479 -1.03 -7.58 4.68
N GLN A 480 -0.75 -8.51 3.78
CA GLN A 480 -1.78 -9.26 3.08
C GLN A 480 -1.81 -10.72 3.52
N PRO A 481 -2.96 -11.41 3.37
CA PRO A 481 -3.05 -12.81 3.77
C PRO A 481 -2.08 -13.71 3.01
N LEU A 482 -1.61 -14.73 3.71
CA LEU A 482 -0.71 -15.75 3.17
C LEU A 482 -1.32 -16.47 1.96
N ARG A 483 -0.44 -17.04 1.12
CA ARG A 483 -0.84 -17.77 -0.08
C ARG A 483 -1.86 -18.87 0.20
N PHE A 484 -2.85 -18.95 -0.68
CA PHE A 484 -3.84 -20.00 -0.69
C PHE A 484 -3.22 -21.39 -0.59
N LYS A 485 -3.72 -22.20 0.34
CA LYS A 485 -3.52 -23.65 0.37
C LYS A 485 -4.87 -24.32 0.60
N THR A 486 -5.12 -25.40 -0.13
CA THR A 486 -6.36 -26.18 0.00
C THR A 486 -6.47 -26.84 1.37
N SER A 487 -5.36 -27.10 2.05
CA SER A 487 -5.30 -27.52 3.45
C SER A 487 -5.40 -26.34 4.43
N ASN A 488 -5.99 -26.57 5.60
CA ASN A 488 -6.06 -25.58 6.69
C ASN A 488 -4.63 -25.16 7.12
N PRO A 489 -4.35 -23.88 7.46
CA PRO A 489 -5.31 -22.76 7.67
C PRO A 489 -5.51 -21.78 6.50
N ARG A 490 -4.78 -21.93 5.39
CA ARG A 490 -4.64 -20.85 4.38
C ARG A 490 -5.66 -20.89 3.24
N ARG A 491 -6.90 -21.30 3.51
CA ARG A 491 -7.93 -21.54 2.48
C ARG A 491 -8.89 -20.38 2.23
N PHE A 492 -8.75 -19.29 2.98
CA PHE A 492 -9.73 -18.19 3.03
C PHE A 492 -9.33 -16.98 2.18
N TYR A 493 -8.16 -17.02 1.55
CA TYR A 493 -7.68 -15.99 0.63
C TYR A 493 -7.10 -16.65 -0.61
N ASN A 494 -7.88 -16.68 -1.68
CA ASN A 494 -7.51 -17.26 -2.97
C ASN A 494 -7.38 -16.13 -3.99
N VAL A 495 -6.25 -15.43 -3.91
CA VAL A 495 -5.87 -14.35 -4.81
C VAL A 495 -4.49 -14.68 -5.36
N LEU A 496 -4.32 -14.55 -6.68
CA LEU A 496 -3.05 -14.83 -7.35
C LEU A 496 -2.08 -13.66 -7.20
N ALA A 497 -0.82 -13.90 -7.55
CA ALA A 497 0.17 -12.84 -7.65
C ALA A 497 -0.22 -11.81 -8.74
N ASN A 498 0.21 -10.57 -8.53
CA ASN A 498 0.04 -9.42 -9.42
C ASN A 498 -1.44 -9.19 -9.74
N ASN A 499 -2.29 -9.22 -8.72
CA ASN A 499 -3.69 -8.90 -8.84
C ASN A 499 -3.91 -7.40 -8.62
N PRO A 500 -4.41 -6.66 -9.63
CA PRO A 500 -4.61 -5.22 -9.53
C PRO A 500 -5.63 -4.82 -8.45
N ASN A 501 -6.55 -5.72 -8.08
CA ASN A 501 -7.58 -5.50 -7.06
C ASN A 501 -7.08 -5.81 -5.64
N SER A 502 -5.81 -6.20 -5.50
CA SER A 502 -5.07 -6.30 -4.24
C SER A 502 -3.77 -5.48 -4.29
N ALA A 503 -3.70 -4.46 -5.17
CA ALA A 503 -2.57 -3.55 -5.23
C ALA A 503 -2.56 -2.60 -4.03
N TYR A 504 -1.37 -2.16 -3.64
CA TYR A 504 -1.17 -1.02 -2.77
C TYR A 504 -0.84 0.18 -3.65
N SER A 505 -1.67 1.22 -3.67
CA SER A 505 -1.49 2.34 -4.58
C SER A 505 -1.49 3.71 -3.90
N ILE A 506 -0.81 4.66 -4.53
CA ILE A 506 -0.77 6.07 -4.14
C ILE A 506 -1.19 6.89 -5.35
N ASN A 507 -2.11 7.83 -5.15
CA ASN A 507 -2.52 8.81 -6.15
C ASN A 507 -2.61 10.18 -5.48
N ALA A 508 -1.47 10.86 -5.36
CA ALA A 508 -1.35 12.05 -4.53
C ALA A 508 -1.75 13.34 -5.27
N SER A 509 -2.52 14.20 -4.62
CA SER A 509 -2.72 15.59 -5.05
C SER A 509 -1.51 16.47 -4.67
N PRO A 510 -1.32 17.67 -5.27
CA PRO A 510 -0.17 18.54 -4.97
C PRO A 510 0.04 18.96 -3.52
N ASN A 511 -0.98 18.85 -2.66
CA ASN A 511 -0.89 19.24 -1.25
C ASN A 511 -1.00 18.04 -0.30
N ASP A 512 -0.89 16.83 -0.83
CA ASP A 512 -0.93 15.61 -0.04
C ASP A 512 0.36 15.43 0.74
N ILE A 513 0.25 14.75 1.89
CA ILE A 513 1.37 14.33 2.72
C ILE A 513 1.28 12.81 2.83
N ILE A 514 2.29 12.13 2.29
CA ILE A 514 2.46 10.68 2.35
C ILE A 514 3.68 10.40 3.22
N ASP A 515 3.45 10.32 4.54
CA ASP A 515 4.46 9.92 5.52
C ASP A 515 4.40 8.41 5.71
N ALA A 516 5.33 7.71 5.05
CA ALA A 516 5.54 6.26 5.15
C ALA A 516 6.78 5.92 5.98
N THR A 517 7.24 6.83 6.86
CA THR A 517 8.45 6.62 7.64
C THR A 517 8.36 5.40 8.55
N ALA A 518 9.42 4.60 8.67
CA ALA A 518 9.47 3.42 9.56
C ALA A 518 8.25 2.47 9.46
N CYS A 519 7.59 2.37 8.30
CA CYS A 519 6.45 1.47 8.09
C CYS A 519 6.88 0.15 7.43
N ILE A 520 6.09 -0.90 7.60
CA ILE A 520 6.26 -2.16 6.87
C ILE A 520 5.06 -2.35 5.93
N ILE A 521 5.33 -2.62 4.66
CA ILE A 521 4.32 -3.00 3.66
C ILE A 521 4.78 -4.32 3.06
N ALA A 522 4.15 -5.43 3.46
CA ALA A 522 4.66 -6.77 3.14
C ALA A 522 3.59 -7.71 2.56
N THR A 523 4.01 -8.61 1.68
CA THR A 523 3.17 -9.69 1.16
C THR A 523 3.99 -10.96 0.83
N ASP A 524 3.40 -12.13 1.07
CA ASP A 524 3.96 -13.45 0.69
C ASP A 524 3.58 -13.83 -0.75
N VAL A 525 2.52 -13.22 -1.29
CA VAL A 525 2.07 -13.41 -2.67
C VAL A 525 2.29 -12.11 -3.40
N THR A 526 3.26 -12.07 -4.31
CA THR A 526 3.64 -10.82 -5.01
C THR A 526 2.44 -10.03 -5.47
N GLN A 527 2.33 -8.77 -5.06
CA GLN A 527 1.30 -7.84 -5.51
C GLN A 527 1.94 -6.56 -6.03
N ASP A 528 1.13 -5.71 -6.64
CA ASP A 528 1.63 -4.45 -7.18
C ASP A 528 1.67 -3.37 -6.10
N PHE A 529 2.79 -2.65 -6.03
CA PHE A 529 2.90 -1.36 -5.34
C PHE A 529 2.99 -0.27 -6.40
N ILE A 530 2.02 0.65 -6.43
CA ILE A 530 1.82 1.56 -7.56
C ILE A 530 1.75 3.00 -7.07
N ILE A 531 2.68 3.86 -7.47
CA ILE A 531 2.47 5.32 -7.36
C ILE A 531 1.93 5.79 -8.71
N LYS A 532 0.62 5.98 -8.84
CA LYS A 532 -0.04 6.23 -10.13
C LYS A 532 0.59 7.44 -10.81
N ASN A 533 0.74 7.40 -12.14
CA ASN A 533 1.31 8.48 -12.97
C ASN A 533 0.60 9.84 -12.86
N THR A 534 -0.61 9.85 -12.31
CA THR A 534 -1.42 11.03 -12.01
C THR A 534 -1.08 11.65 -10.65
N SER A 535 -0.21 11.01 -9.86
CA SER A 535 0.31 11.56 -8.62
C SER A 535 1.15 12.79 -8.89
N SER A 536 0.93 13.85 -8.11
CA SER A 536 1.67 15.09 -8.22
C SER A 536 3.06 14.98 -7.57
N PRO A 537 4.14 15.36 -8.27
CA PRO A 537 5.47 15.46 -7.66
C PRO A 537 5.58 16.62 -6.65
N LEU A 538 4.57 17.50 -6.57
CA LEU A 538 4.52 18.57 -5.57
C LEU A 538 4.03 18.10 -4.20
N ALA A 539 3.46 16.88 -4.11
CA ALA A 539 3.09 16.29 -2.84
C ALA A 539 4.35 15.97 -2.00
N SER A 540 4.19 15.91 -0.68
CA SER A 540 5.26 15.47 0.21
C SER A 540 5.26 13.94 0.33
N TYR A 541 6.40 13.32 0.04
CA TYR A 541 6.63 11.89 0.21
C TYR A 541 7.82 11.66 1.14
N ASP A 542 7.67 10.77 2.11
CA ASP A 542 8.78 10.31 2.94
C ASP A 542 8.68 8.81 3.20
N PHE A 543 9.66 8.06 2.69
CA PHE A 543 9.75 6.60 2.85
C PHE A 543 10.90 6.19 3.78
N SER A 544 11.50 7.13 4.51
CA SER A 544 12.70 6.87 5.30
C SER A 544 12.48 5.80 6.37
N GLY A 545 13.35 4.79 6.37
CA GLY A 545 13.26 3.64 7.28
C GLY A 545 12.10 2.68 6.99
N SER A 546 11.34 2.88 5.91
CA SER A 546 10.27 1.96 5.52
C SER A 546 10.82 0.64 4.98
N SER A 547 10.01 -0.41 5.00
CA SER A 547 10.30 -1.70 4.37
C SER A 547 9.15 -2.11 3.45
N ILE A 548 9.41 -2.20 2.15
CA ILE A 548 8.48 -2.70 1.14
C ILE A 548 8.97 -4.08 0.72
N ILE A 549 8.16 -5.11 0.98
CA ILE A 549 8.60 -6.51 0.90
C ILE A 549 7.66 -7.32 0.01
N GLY A 550 8.22 -7.93 -1.03
CA GLY A 550 7.52 -8.88 -1.89
C GLY A 550 6.59 -8.23 -2.93
N TYR A 551 6.67 -6.92 -3.16
CA TYR A 551 5.85 -6.20 -4.15
C TYR A 551 6.57 -5.99 -5.49
N ASP A 552 5.82 -5.96 -6.58
CA ASP A 552 6.25 -5.37 -7.85
C ASP A 552 5.96 -3.85 -7.81
N ILE A 553 7.00 -3.03 -7.70
CA ILE A 553 6.91 -1.57 -7.73
C ILE A 553 6.77 -1.11 -9.18
N LYS A 554 5.61 -0.52 -9.53
CA LYS A 554 5.24 -0.17 -10.90
C LYS A 554 4.80 1.28 -11.04
N ASN A 555 5.02 1.82 -12.23
CA ASN A 555 4.51 3.12 -12.70
C ASN A 555 4.89 4.31 -11.82
N LEU A 556 6.02 4.27 -11.12
CA LEU A 556 6.44 5.35 -10.21
C LEU A 556 6.38 6.70 -10.93
N ALA A 557 5.43 7.54 -10.51
CA ALA A 557 5.11 8.80 -11.18
C ALA A 557 6.34 9.69 -11.38
N SER A 558 6.39 10.39 -12.51
CA SER A 558 7.53 11.22 -12.86
C SER A 558 7.78 12.30 -11.80
N GLY A 559 9.03 12.40 -11.35
CA GLY A 559 9.45 13.33 -10.30
C GLY A 559 9.15 12.87 -8.86
N VAL A 560 8.51 11.72 -8.65
CA VAL A 560 8.35 11.13 -7.31
C VAL A 560 9.54 10.23 -6.99
N ILE A 561 10.08 10.37 -5.78
CA ILE A 561 11.25 9.65 -5.29
C ILE A 561 10.85 8.78 -4.10
N ILE A 562 11.21 7.50 -4.12
CA ILE A 562 11.23 6.67 -2.92
C ILE A 562 12.60 6.85 -2.25
N ASN A 563 12.61 7.35 -1.02
CA ASN A 563 13.83 7.70 -0.30
C ASN A 563 14.02 6.86 0.97
N GLY A 564 15.22 6.38 1.25
CA GLY A 564 15.55 5.76 2.54
C GLY A 564 14.82 4.45 2.85
N ALA A 565 14.22 3.79 1.85
CA ALA A 565 13.43 2.57 2.02
C ALA A 565 14.29 1.31 1.88
N THR A 566 13.90 0.23 2.56
CA THR A 566 14.37 -1.11 2.26
C THR A 566 13.38 -1.79 1.31
N LEU A 567 13.84 -2.17 0.13
CA LEU A 567 13.05 -2.84 -0.91
C LEU A 567 13.52 -4.30 -1.01
N GLN A 568 12.76 -5.22 -0.44
CA GLN A 568 13.16 -6.63 -0.34
C GLN A 568 12.29 -7.54 -1.20
N ASN A 569 12.92 -8.40 -2.00
CA ASN A 569 12.23 -9.33 -2.90
C ASN A 569 11.25 -8.61 -3.85
N CYS A 570 11.59 -7.39 -4.26
CA CYS A 570 10.80 -6.57 -5.17
C CYS A 570 11.29 -6.67 -6.62
N THR A 571 10.39 -6.43 -7.56
CA THR A 571 10.70 -6.00 -8.93
C THR A 571 10.46 -4.50 -9.00
N ILE A 572 11.31 -3.70 -9.66
CA ILE A 572 11.17 -2.24 -9.64
C ILE A 572 11.18 -1.68 -11.06
N ASN A 573 10.13 -0.93 -11.42
CA ASN A 573 10.05 -0.23 -12.69
C ASN A 573 9.82 1.27 -12.46
N LEU A 574 10.86 2.07 -12.72
CA LEU A 574 10.85 3.53 -12.64
C LEU A 574 10.48 4.10 -14.02
N VAL A 575 9.24 4.58 -14.16
CA VAL A 575 8.77 5.26 -15.39
C VAL A 575 8.84 6.78 -15.14
N GLY A 576 10.05 7.33 -15.08
CA GLY A 576 10.33 8.73 -14.77
C GLY A 576 10.44 9.12 -13.29
N GLY A 577 10.19 8.18 -12.35
CA GLY A 577 10.42 8.36 -10.91
C GLY A 577 11.89 8.13 -10.48
N GLY A 578 12.15 8.04 -9.17
CA GLY A 578 13.50 7.84 -8.63
C GLY A 578 13.59 7.00 -7.34
N LEU A 579 14.81 6.53 -7.06
CA LEU A 579 15.20 5.83 -5.83
C LEU A 579 16.44 6.50 -5.24
N HIS A 580 16.30 7.05 -4.03
CA HIS A 580 17.42 7.67 -3.30
C HIS A 580 17.67 6.97 -1.97
N ASP A 581 18.94 6.73 -1.62
CA ASP A 581 19.34 6.24 -0.30
C ASP A 581 18.62 4.95 0.14
N CYS A 582 18.19 4.12 -0.82
CA CYS A 582 17.43 2.89 -0.54
C CYS A 582 18.35 1.66 -0.44
N ASN A 583 17.91 0.66 0.31
CA ASN A 583 18.55 -0.66 0.37
C ASN A 583 17.72 -1.69 -0.41
N VAL A 584 18.23 -2.20 -1.53
CA VAL A 584 17.55 -3.13 -2.43
C VAL A 584 18.14 -4.53 -2.26
N VAL A 585 17.37 -5.46 -1.70
CA VAL A 585 17.87 -6.78 -1.28
C VAL A 585 17.04 -7.92 -1.89
N GLY A 586 17.72 -8.92 -2.47
CA GLY A 586 17.06 -10.16 -2.92
C GLY A 586 16.05 -9.96 -4.06
N SER A 587 16.14 -8.85 -4.80
CA SER A 587 15.27 -8.55 -5.93
C SER A 587 15.37 -9.63 -7.01
N ARG A 588 14.22 -10.16 -7.42
CA ARG A 588 14.12 -11.27 -8.39
C ARG A 588 14.34 -10.82 -9.85
N THR A 589 14.12 -9.53 -10.12
CA THR A 589 14.45 -8.87 -11.39
C THR A 589 14.60 -7.36 -11.15
N HIS A 590 15.81 -6.82 -11.36
CA HIS A 590 16.20 -5.49 -11.85
C HIS A 590 15.30 -4.28 -11.67
N LEU A 591 15.93 -3.20 -11.21
CA LEU A 591 15.48 -1.84 -11.45
C LEU A 591 15.47 -1.53 -12.95
N VAL A 592 14.31 -1.45 -13.57
CA VAL A 592 14.15 -0.91 -14.92
C VAL A 592 14.01 0.61 -14.82
N THR A 593 14.83 1.36 -15.56
CA THR A 593 14.77 2.82 -15.56
C THR A 593 15.02 3.40 -16.95
N ASP A 594 14.35 4.52 -17.23
CA ASP A 594 14.60 5.38 -18.38
C ASP A 594 15.56 6.54 -18.07
N ASN A 595 15.87 6.79 -16.79
CA ASN A 595 16.76 7.85 -16.36
C ASN A 595 17.56 7.44 -15.11
N LEU A 596 18.77 6.93 -15.36
CA LEU A 596 19.68 6.48 -14.32
C LEU A 596 20.10 7.61 -13.34
N SER A 597 19.96 8.87 -13.71
CA SER A 597 20.28 10.02 -12.84
C SER A 597 19.33 10.15 -11.63
N ASN A 598 18.21 9.43 -11.64
CA ASN A 598 17.25 9.36 -10.53
C ASN A 598 17.53 8.19 -9.57
N VAL A 599 18.64 7.47 -9.75
CA VAL A 599 19.05 6.33 -8.94
C VAL A 599 20.35 6.69 -8.22
N LYS A 600 20.26 7.13 -6.97
CA LYS A 600 21.40 7.71 -6.22
C LYS A 600 21.49 7.18 -4.80
N GLY A 601 22.71 7.01 -4.28
CA GLY A 601 22.91 6.68 -2.86
C GLY A 601 22.41 5.28 -2.45
N ASN A 602 22.02 4.42 -3.39
CA ASN A 602 21.37 3.15 -3.06
C ASN A 602 22.39 2.03 -2.83
N THR A 603 22.04 1.06 -1.98
CA THR A 603 22.75 -0.21 -1.86
C THR A 603 21.96 -1.30 -2.56
N PHE A 604 22.62 -2.10 -3.39
CA PHE A 604 22.03 -3.25 -4.06
C PHE A 604 22.77 -4.53 -3.64
N GLU A 605 22.01 -5.52 -3.14
CA GLU A 605 22.51 -6.82 -2.74
C GLU A 605 21.86 -7.94 -3.56
N SER A 606 22.68 -8.60 -4.39
CA SER A 606 22.24 -9.70 -5.25
C SER A 606 22.19 -11.04 -4.50
N PRO A 607 21.18 -11.89 -4.76
CA PRO A 607 21.20 -13.28 -4.33
C PRO A 607 22.12 -14.18 -5.18
N GLY A 608 22.94 -13.62 -6.08
CA GLY A 608 23.82 -14.35 -7.00
C GLY A 608 23.18 -14.71 -8.34
N SER A 609 22.13 -14.00 -8.74
CA SER A 609 21.47 -14.16 -10.05
C SER A 609 20.73 -12.87 -10.44
N GLY A 610 20.57 -12.63 -11.74
CA GLY A 610 19.95 -11.41 -12.25
C GLY A 610 20.84 -10.18 -12.06
N PHE A 611 20.36 -9.02 -12.47
CA PHE A 611 21.14 -7.79 -12.50
C PHE A 611 20.46 -6.73 -11.63
N ALA A 612 21.22 -5.71 -11.22
CA ALA A 612 20.72 -4.65 -10.35
C ALA A 612 19.83 -3.69 -11.14
N ILE A 613 20.30 -3.29 -12.33
CA ILE A 613 19.70 -2.24 -13.14
C ILE A 613 19.59 -2.72 -14.60
N GLU A 614 18.46 -2.44 -15.24
CA GLU A 614 18.29 -2.55 -16.69
C GLU A 614 18.07 -1.15 -17.29
N ILE A 615 18.92 -0.79 -18.24
CA ILE A 615 18.84 0.46 -19.00
C ILE A 615 18.27 0.15 -20.38
N THR A 616 17.09 0.70 -20.65
CA THR A 616 16.32 0.44 -21.87
C THR A 616 16.40 1.57 -22.90
N GLN A 617 17.01 2.71 -22.55
CA GLN A 617 17.16 3.87 -23.44
C GLN A 617 18.63 4.28 -23.63
N VAL A 618 18.98 4.61 -24.87
CA VAL A 618 20.30 5.18 -25.22
C VAL A 618 20.44 6.58 -24.61
N GLY A 619 21.65 6.97 -24.24
CA GLY A 619 21.88 8.29 -23.67
C GLY A 619 23.14 8.40 -22.82
N THR A 620 23.34 9.58 -22.24
CA THR A 620 24.39 9.85 -21.27
C THR A 620 23.76 10.09 -19.91
N TYR A 621 24.22 9.34 -18.90
CA TYR A 621 23.68 9.39 -17.55
C TYR A 621 24.77 9.67 -16.53
N THR A 622 24.40 10.19 -15.37
CA THR A 622 25.30 10.30 -14.22
C THR A 622 24.86 9.31 -13.16
N PHE A 623 25.81 8.55 -12.62
CA PHE A 623 25.57 7.47 -11.69
C PHE A 623 26.46 7.65 -10.45
N GLU A 624 25.85 8.00 -9.32
CA GLU A 624 26.56 8.51 -8.15
C GLU A 624 26.07 7.87 -6.84
N GLY A 625 27.02 7.52 -5.96
CA GLY A 625 26.76 7.08 -4.58
C GLY A 625 26.11 5.71 -4.42
N ASN A 626 25.95 4.94 -5.50
CA ASN A 626 25.37 3.60 -5.40
C ASN A 626 26.45 2.53 -5.12
N THR A 627 26.09 1.54 -4.31
CA THR A 627 26.95 0.43 -3.89
C THR A 627 26.34 -0.91 -4.31
N PHE A 628 27.19 -1.86 -4.73
CA PHE A 628 26.76 -3.16 -5.23
C PHE A 628 27.52 -4.31 -4.54
N ALA A 629 26.79 -5.35 -4.15
CA ALA A 629 27.35 -6.57 -3.56
C ALA A 629 26.69 -7.83 -4.15
N GLY A 630 27.49 -8.89 -4.33
CA GLY A 630 27.01 -10.21 -4.77
C GLY A 630 26.76 -10.37 -6.28
N PHE A 631 27.15 -9.40 -7.11
CA PHE A 631 27.01 -9.46 -8.58
C PHE A 631 28.22 -10.11 -9.25
N GLY A 632 27.99 -10.68 -10.43
CA GLY A 632 28.97 -11.35 -11.27
C GLY A 632 29.84 -10.38 -12.10
N ALA A 633 30.71 -10.99 -12.91
CA ALA A 633 31.69 -10.28 -13.73
C ALA A 633 31.06 -9.60 -14.96
N ASN A 634 31.85 -8.82 -15.70
CA ASN A 634 31.42 -8.27 -16.99
C ASN A 634 30.99 -9.39 -17.96
N GLY A 635 29.87 -9.16 -18.66
CA GLY A 635 29.35 -10.08 -19.66
C GLY A 635 28.63 -11.32 -19.11
N THR A 636 28.43 -11.44 -17.79
CA THR A 636 27.66 -12.55 -17.21
C THR A 636 26.19 -12.17 -17.02
N THR A 637 25.32 -13.17 -16.87
CA THR A 637 23.87 -12.99 -16.66
C THR A 637 23.50 -12.49 -15.26
N ASP A 638 24.50 -12.20 -14.45
CA ASP A 638 24.42 -11.70 -13.09
C ASP A 638 25.29 -10.44 -12.89
N ALA A 639 25.67 -9.76 -13.98
CA ALA A 639 26.37 -8.48 -13.92
C ALA A 639 25.54 -7.40 -13.20
N VAL A 640 26.12 -6.25 -12.83
CA VAL A 640 25.40 -5.16 -12.16
C VAL A 640 24.38 -4.50 -13.09
N ILE A 641 24.79 -4.13 -14.30
CA ILE A 641 23.96 -3.43 -15.29
C ILE A 641 23.69 -4.34 -16.49
N LEU A 642 22.43 -4.42 -16.91
CA LEU A 642 22.04 -4.86 -18.24
C LEU A 642 21.76 -3.64 -19.11
N ASN A 643 22.48 -3.49 -20.22
CA ASN A 643 22.14 -2.54 -21.26
C ASN A 643 21.38 -3.26 -22.38
N SER A 644 20.06 -3.07 -22.41
CA SER A 644 19.13 -3.60 -23.42
C SER A 644 18.61 -2.53 -24.37
N SER A 645 19.23 -1.33 -24.38
CA SER A 645 18.76 -0.18 -25.14
C SER A 645 18.87 -0.31 -26.67
N GLY A 646 19.63 -1.28 -27.17
CA GLY A 646 19.91 -1.46 -28.59
C GLY A 646 20.95 -0.49 -29.16
N GLY A 647 21.57 0.36 -28.33
CA GLY A 647 22.57 1.34 -28.77
C GLY A 647 23.58 1.75 -27.69
N LEU A 648 24.21 2.91 -27.87
CA LEU A 648 25.26 3.42 -26.98
C LEU A 648 24.65 4.05 -25.73
N VAL A 649 25.13 3.59 -24.56
CA VAL A 649 24.89 4.19 -23.26
C VAL A 649 26.22 4.68 -22.69
N THR A 650 26.27 5.93 -22.25
CA THR A 650 27.43 6.51 -21.56
C THR A 650 27.07 6.75 -20.10
N ILE A 651 27.89 6.24 -19.16
CA ILE A 651 27.64 6.35 -17.73
C ILE A 651 28.80 7.12 -17.09
N ASN A 652 28.54 8.35 -16.65
CA ASN A 652 29.47 9.12 -15.84
C ASN A 652 29.45 8.61 -14.40
N VAL A 653 30.58 8.15 -13.89
CA VAL A 653 30.71 7.64 -12.52
C VAL A 653 31.71 8.53 -11.76
N PRO A 654 31.28 9.68 -11.24
CA PRO A 654 32.18 10.70 -10.70
C PRO A 654 33.05 10.21 -9.54
N ASN A 655 32.56 9.25 -8.75
CA ASN A 655 33.27 8.64 -7.65
C ASN A 655 32.89 7.14 -7.58
N PRO A 656 33.63 6.22 -8.23
CA PRO A 656 33.27 4.81 -8.21
C PRO A 656 33.57 4.19 -6.84
N GLU A 657 32.55 4.10 -5.98
CA GLU A 657 32.67 3.42 -4.68
C GLU A 657 32.62 1.89 -4.80
N SER A 658 32.14 1.36 -5.93
CA SER A 658 32.02 -0.08 -6.18
C SER A 658 32.28 -0.43 -7.65
N VAL A 659 32.71 -1.68 -7.89
CA VAL A 659 32.96 -2.19 -9.25
C VAL A 659 31.61 -2.39 -9.95
N VAL A 660 31.33 -1.57 -10.95
CA VAL A 660 30.13 -1.71 -11.79
C VAL A 660 30.45 -2.65 -12.94
N THR A 661 29.77 -3.81 -12.99
CA THR A 661 29.88 -4.75 -14.12
C THR A 661 28.71 -4.60 -15.09
N VAL A 662 28.93 -4.87 -16.37
CA VAL A 662 27.90 -4.68 -17.42
C VAL A 662 27.77 -5.91 -18.33
N LEU A 663 26.53 -6.22 -18.71
CA LEU A 663 26.20 -7.03 -19.88
C LEU A 663 25.51 -6.14 -20.91
N ASN A 664 25.93 -6.24 -22.17
CA ASN A 664 25.25 -5.60 -23.29
C ASN A 664 24.46 -6.66 -24.06
N ASP A 665 23.17 -6.41 -24.29
CA ASP A 665 22.32 -7.28 -25.12
C ASP A 665 22.33 -6.81 -26.59
N GLY A 666 22.36 -7.77 -27.51
CA GLY A 666 22.33 -7.52 -28.96
C GLY A 666 23.37 -6.50 -29.43
N THR A 667 22.90 -5.37 -29.98
CA THR A 667 23.74 -4.28 -30.52
C THR A 667 24.09 -3.20 -29.50
N SER A 668 23.75 -3.39 -28.23
CA SER A 668 23.97 -2.39 -27.18
C SER A 668 25.46 -2.24 -26.87
N THR A 669 25.88 -1.04 -26.47
CA THR A 669 27.26 -0.76 -26.02
C THR A 669 27.23 0.17 -24.82
N THR A 670 28.10 -0.06 -23.84
CA THR A 670 28.19 0.77 -22.62
C THR A 670 29.59 1.31 -22.46
N VAL A 671 29.72 2.62 -22.22
CA VAL A 671 30.97 3.32 -21.95
C VAL A 671 30.89 3.97 -20.57
N PHE A 672 31.80 3.62 -19.67
CA PHE A 672 31.95 4.30 -18.39
C PHE A 672 32.91 5.49 -18.54
N LEU A 673 32.46 6.68 -18.15
CA LEU A 673 33.29 7.87 -17.99
C LEU A 673 33.55 8.06 -16.49
N VAL A 674 34.69 7.56 -16.03
CA VAL A 674 35.19 7.84 -14.68
C VAL A 674 36.07 9.09 -14.80
N PRO A 675 35.81 10.20 -14.10
CA PRO A 675 36.77 11.28 -14.04
C PRO A 675 38.03 10.72 -13.41
N THR A 676 39.10 10.70 -14.19
CA THR A 676 40.42 10.35 -13.70
C THR A 676 41.05 11.68 -13.32
N SER A 677 41.07 12.02 -12.02
CA SER A 677 41.91 13.13 -11.56
C SER A 677 43.30 12.61 -11.21
N ILE A 678 44.31 13.42 -11.48
CA ILE A 678 45.69 13.19 -11.04
C ILE A 678 45.98 14.23 -9.97
N ILE A 679 46.51 13.79 -8.84
CA ILE A 679 47.04 14.70 -7.83
C ILE A 679 48.55 14.87 -8.10
N ILE A 680 48.94 16.09 -8.44
CA ILE A 680 50.34 16.48 -8.62
C ILE A 680 50.81 17.14 -7.32
N ASN A 681 51.73 16.49 -6.60
CA ASN A 681 52.35 17.05 -5.40
C ASN A 681 53.82 17.41 -5.66
N GLY A 682 54.29 18.49 -5.01
CA GLY A 682 55.70 18.89 -5.01
C GLY A 682 56.20 19.58 -6.27
N ALA A 683 55.30 19.92 -7.21
CA ALA A 683 55.59 20.78 -8.36
C ALA A 683 55.45 22.26 -7.95
N GLU A 684 56.51 23.05 -8.14
CA GLU A 684 56.48 24.51 -7.96
C GLU A 684 55.57 25.14 -9.02
N PRO A 685 54.97 26.33 -8.77
CA PRO A 685 54.04 26.97 -9.71
C PRO A 685 54.57 27.14 -11.15
N THR A 686 55.90 27.15 -11.33
CA THR A 686 56.58 27.28 -12.63
C THR A 686 56.89 25.96 -13.32
N ASP A 687 56.71 24.84 -12.63
CA ASP A 687 57.06 23.53 -13.16
C ASP A 687 55.99 23.07 -14.12
N ILE A 688 56.44 22.44 -15.21
CA ILE A 688 55.56 21.87 -16.22
C ILE A 688 55.50 20.36 -15.98
N VAL A 689 54.33 19.80 -15.75
CA VAL A 689 54.12 18.34 -15.70
C VAL A 689 53.41 17.92 -16.96
N GLU A 690 54.05 17.09 -17.76
CA GLU A 690 53.49 16.57 -18.99
C GLU A 690 52.98 15.15 -18.78
N MET A 691 51.74 14.90 -19.20
CA MET A 691 51.18 13.57 -19.33
C MET A 691 51.39 13.09 -20.75
N VAL A 692 52.07 11.96 -20.92
CA VAL A 692 52.48 11.47 -22.22
C VAL A 692 52.00 10.03 -22.41
N ARG A 693 51.42 9.73 -23.57
CA ARG A 693 51.00 8.37 -23.92
C ARG A 693 52.24 7.49 -24.08
N TYR A 694 52.26 6.33 -23.45
CA TYR A 694 53.42 5.46 -23.48
C TYR A 694 53.65 4.81 -24.85
N SER A 695 52.58 4.52 -25.61
CA SER A 695 52.65 3.78 -26.86
C SER A 695 53.32 4.56 -28.00
N ASP A 696 53.11 5.87 -28.09
CA ASP A 696 53.56 6.72 -29.20
C ASP A 696 54.29 8.00 -28.75
N HIS A 697 54.49 8.18 -27.44
CA HIS A 697 55.06 9.38 -26.82
C HIS A 697 54.31 10.68 -27.18
N GLN A 698 53.04 10.60 -27.59
CA GLN A 698 52.21 11.78 -27.85
C GLN A 698 51.92 12.50 -26.52
N LEU A 699 52.25 13.80 -26.47
CA LEU A 699 51.84 14.67 -25.38
C LEU A 699 50.31 14.70 -25.32
N LEU A 700 49.75 14.25 -24.21
CA LEU A 700 48.31 14.20 -23.99
C LEU A 700 47.81 15.46 -23.29
N ASP A 701 48.54 15.89 -22.26
CA ASP A 701 48.19 17.09 -21.50
C ASP A 701 49.41 17.70 -20.81
N THR A 702 49.28 18.95 -20.37
CA THR A 702 50.33 19.73 -19.70
C THR A 702 49.76 20.52 -18.54
N PHE A 703 50.35 20.35 -17.36
CA PHE A 703 49.93 21.01 -16.12
C PHE A 703 51.04 21.91 -15.59
N THR A 704 50.69 22.95 -14.85
CA THR A 704 51.65 23.76 -14.10
C THR A 704 51.37 23.74 -12.61
N GLY A 705 52.43 23.59 -11.81
CA GLY A 705 52.35 23.58 -10.35
C GLY A 705 51.68 22.33 -9.77
N SER A 706 51.60 22.31 -8.44
CA SER A 706 50.91 21.28 -7.67
C SER A 706 49.39 21.48 -7.69
N GLY A 707 48.64 20.41 -7.46
CA GLY A 707 47.20 20.41 -7.33
C GLY A 707 46.53 19.18 -7.97
N GLU A 708 45.24 19.05 -7.73
CA GLU A 708 44.40 18.09 -8.43
C GLU A 708 44.11 18.59 -9.85
N LYS A 709 44.26 17.71 -10.84
CA LYS A 709 44.04 17.99 -12.26
C LYS A 709 43.14 16.93 -12.86
N ASP A 710 42.03 17.37 -13.44
CA ASP A 710 41.12 16.49 -14.17
C ASP A 710 41.76 16.06 -15.49
N ILE A 711 41.87 14.76 -15.73
CA ILE A 711 42.19 14.23 -17.05
C ILE A 711 40.91 14.23 -17.88
N THR A 712 40.80 15.19 -18.79
CA THR A 712 39.60 15.34 -19.64
C THR A 712 39.59 14.39 -20.85
N SER A 713 40.71 13.70 -21.13
CA SER A 713 40.86 12.74 -22.23
C SER A 713 40.78 11.30 -21.75
N SER A 714 40.00 10.44 -22.41
CA SER A 714 39.99 9.00 -22.10
C SER A 714 41.37 8.37 -22.38
N VAL A 715 42.16 8.14 -21.33
CA VAL A 715 43.44 7.43 -21.41
C VAL A 715 43.19 5.93 -21.23
N GLY A 716 42.67 5.30 -22.28
CA GLY A 716 42.54 3.83 -22.34
C GLY A 716 43.87 3.08 -22.49
N GLU A 717 45.00 3.76 -22.27
CA GLU A 717 46.36 3.25 -22.48
C GLU A 717 47.29 3.70 -21.35
N VAL A 718 48.42 3.00 -21.21
CA VAL A 718 49.48 3.33 -20.24
C VAL A 718 50.02 4.73 -20.54
N VAL A 719 50.17 5.54 -19.50
CA VAL A 719 50.80 6.88 -19.57
C VAL A 719 52.03 6.94 -18.68
N TYR A 720 52.94 7.86 -19.01
CA TYR A 720 53.98 8.28 -18.08
C TYR A 720 53.88 9.79 -17.87
N PHE A 721 54.22 10.22 -16.66
CA PHE A 721 54.31 11.63 -16.30
C PHE A 721 55.77 12.05 -16.30
N ARG A 722 56.07 13.22 -16.87
CA ARG A 722 57.39 13.83 -16.74
C ARG A 722 57.28 15.26 -16.22
N ARG A 723 58.05 15.57 -15.19
CA ARG A 723 58.17 16.93 -14.66
C ARG A 723 59.33 17.64 -15.35
N ILE A 724 59.08 18.84 -15.84
CA ILE A 724 60.00 19.70 -16.56
C ILE A 724 60.20 20.96 -15.72
N MET A 725 61.45 21.20 -15.29
CA MET A 725 61.87 22.44 -14.64
C MET A 725 62.90 23.13 -15.53
N ASN A 726 62.71 24.41 -15.83
CA ASN A 726 63.62 25.21 -16.65
C ASN A 726 63.99 24.57 -18.01
N GLY A 727 63.05 23.83 -18.62
CA GLY A 727 63.25 23.16 -19.90
C GLY A 727 63.96 21.79 -19.85
N GLN A 728 64.26 21.25 -18.66
CA GLN A 728 64.84 19.92 -18.49
C GLN A 728 63.88 18.98 -17.77
N VAL A 729 63.81 17.71 -18.22
CA VAL A 729 63.06 16.65 -17.53
C VAL A 729 63.85 16.23 -16.28
N ILE A 730 63.25 16.40 -15.11
CA ILE A 730 63.91 16.16 -13.82
C ILE A 730 63.42 14.90 -13.11
N ALA A 731 62.27 14.36 -13.51
CA ALA A 731 61.70 13.13 -12.98
C ALA A 731 60.70 12.55 -13.98
N SER A 732 60.65 11.22 -14.09
CA SER A 732 59.61 10.50 -14.83
C SER A 732 59.17 9.25 -14.07
N SER A 733 57.87 9.02 -13.99
CA SER A 733 57.30 7.84 -13.34
C SER A 733 56.29 7.12 -14.25
N TYR A 734 56.30 5.79 -14.18
CA TYR A 734 55.36 4.90 -14.86
C TYR A 734 54.16 4.60 -13.96
N ALA A 735 52.94 4.69 -14.47
CA ALA A 735 51.75 4.31 -13.71
C ALA A 735 50.61 3.80 -14.60
N ASN A 736 49.86 2.81 -14.10
CA ASN A 736 48.50 2.54 -14.57
C ASN A 736 47.55 3.47 -13.79
N PRO A 737 46.61 4.15 -14.45
CA PRO A 737 45.81 5.20 -13.84
C PRO A 737 44.71 4.58 -12.97
N THR A 738 45.01 4.27 -11.71
CA THR A 738 43.97 4.02 -10.70
C THR A 738 44.15 4.85 -9.44
N THR A 739 45.38 5.19 -9.00
CA THR A 739 45.66 6.32 -8.08
C THR A 739 47.18 6.59 -8.00
N ILE A 740 47.62 7.85 -8.00
CA ILE A 740 49.03 8.25 -7.76
C ILE A 740 49.06 9.26 -6.60
N VAL A 741 49.90 9.00 -5.59
CA VAL A 741 50.27 9.99 -4.56
C VAL A 741 51.77 10.25 -4.70
N ALA A 742 52.16 11.47 -5.06
CA ALA A 742 53.56 11.89 -5.04
C ALA A 742 53.93 12.43 -3.63
N GLY A 743 55.10 12.05 -3.12
CA GLY A 743 55.61 12.50 -1.83
C GLY A 743 56.18 13.92 -1.87
N GLU A 744 56.34 14.52 -0.69
CA GLU A 744 56.57 15.97 -0.47
C GLU A 744 57.88 16.55 -1.07
N ASN A 745 58.75 15.76 -1.71
CA ASN A 745 60.03 16.23 -2.27
C ASN A 745 60.27 15.89 -3.75
N GLY A 746 59.25 15.46 -4.50
CA GLY A 746 59.44 14.99 -5.89
C GLY A 746 59.98 13.55 -5.98
N GLU A 747 60.03 12.81 -4.87
CA GLU A 747 60.08 11.35 -4.89
C GLU A 747 58.67 10.79 -5.19
N VAL A 748 58.56 10.04 -6.29
CA VAL A 748 57.40 9.21 -6.58
C VAL A 748 57.60 7.87 -5.86
N GLY A 749 57.13 7.79 -4.62
CA GLY A 749 57.20 6.57 -3.81
C GLY A 749 56.27 5.48 -4.32
N LEU A 750 56.75 4.67 -5.28
CA LEU A 750 56.24 3.31 -5.49
C LEU A 750 56.95 2.39 -4.48
N PHE A 751 56.20 1.71 -3.61
CA PHE A 751 56.79 0.71 -2.73
C PHE A 751 57.49 -0.39 -3.56
N THR A 752 58.81 -0.48 -3.35
CA THR A 752 59.75 -1.57 -3.66
C THR A 752 59.95 -1.96 -5.13
N GLY A 753 60.84 -1.23 -5.82
CA GLY A 753 61.54 -1.68 -7.02
C GLY A 753 62.48 -0.59 -7.53
N LYS A 754 63.78 -0.90 -7.68
CA LYS A 754 64.88 0.04 -7.99
C LYS A 754 64.55 1.09 -9.07
N GLU A 755 64.88 2.35 -8.77
CA GLU A 755 64.90 3.47 -9.72
C GLU A 755 65.66 3.15 -11.02
N VAL A 756 65.11 3.61 -12.14
CA VAL A 756 65.86 3.82 -13.38
C VAL A 756 65.87 5.32 -13.65
N MET A 757 66.99 5.99 -13.35
CA MET A 757 67.29 7.31 -13.91
C MET A 757 67.69 7.12 -15.38
N ILE A 758 66.83 7.51 -16.32
CA ILE A 758 67.24 7.71 -17.71
C ILE A 758 67.76 9.14 -17.83
N ALA A 759 69.08 9.29 -17.79
CA ALA A 759 69.74 10.50 -18.25
C ALA A 759 69.60 10.59 -19.79
N GLU A 760 69.25 11.78 -20.26
CA GLU A 760 68.99 12.16 -21.66
C GLU A 760 69.87 11.46 -22.71
N GLU A 761 69.20 11.00 -23.77
CA GLU A 761 69.79 10.49 -25.00
C GLU A 761 70.63 11.58 -25.69
N LYS A 762 71.94 11.60 -25.44
CA LYS A 762 72.88 12.44 -26.18
C LYS A 762 73.16 11.83 -27.55
N THR A 763 72.81 12.56 -28.60
CA THR A 763 73.13 12.24 -30.00
C THR A 763 74.60 11.91 -30.22
N ILE A 764 74.86 10.83 -30.97
CA ILE A 764 76.16 10.18 -31.28
C ILE A 764 77.28 11.14 -31.75
N GLU A 765 76.93 12.32 -32.27
CA GLU A 765 77.87 13.29 -32.83
C GLU A 765 78.73 14.01 -31.76
N GLN A 766 78.26 14.12 -30.52
CA GLN A 766 79.00 14.78 -29.43
C GLN A 766 80.03 13.85 -28.76
N THR A 767 79.80 12.54 -28.77
CA THR A 767 80.73 11.53 -28.20
C THR A 767 82.05 11.47 -28.97
N TYR A 768 82.02 11.70 -30.28
CA TYR A 768 83.23 11.70 -31.11
C TYR A 768 84.18 12.87 -30.77
N THR A 769 83.62 14.03 -30.39
CA THR A 769 84.40 15.22 -30.02
C THR A 769 85.01 15.10 -28.61
N GLN A 770 84.34 14.43 -27.67
CA GLN A 770 84.89 14.19 -26.33
C GLN A 770 85.95 13.09 -26.31
N VAL A 771 85.80 12.01 -27.11
CA VAL A 771 86.83 10.96 -27.22
C VAL A 771 88.12 11.49 -27.86
N GLN A 772 88.01 12.39 -28.85
CA GLN A 772 89.17 13.09 -29.44
C GLN A 772 89.90 14.02 -28.43
N LYS A 773 89.18 14.66 -27.50
CA LYS A 773 89.81 15.46 -26.43
C LYS A 773 90.52 14.60 -25.38
N VAL A 774 90.00 13.41 -25.08
CA VAL A 774 90.64 12.47 -24.13
C VAL A 774 91.87 11.80 -24.76
N LEU A 775 91.84 11.42 -26.05
CA LEU A 775 93.01 10.90 -26.76
C LEU A 775 94.14 11.94 -26.90
N ASN A 776 93.80 13.21 -27.15
CA ASN A 776 94.80 14.28 -27.26
C ASN A 776 95.43 14.67 -25.90
N ASN A 777 94.74 14.41 -24.78
CA ASN A 777 95.30 14.61 -23.44
C ASN A 777 96.14 13.41 -22.96
N GLN A 778 95.86 12.18 -23.41
CA GLN A 778 96.73 11.02 -23.09
C GLN A 778 98.07 11.04 -23.83
N ASN A 779 98.16 11.67 -25.01
CA ASN A 779 99.43 11.84 -25.72
C ASN A 779 100.35 12.93 -25.11
N LYS A 780 99.81 13.83 -24.26
CA LYS A 780 100.61 14.79 -23.47
C LYS A 780 101.16 14.21 -22.16
N LEU A 781 100.64 13.05 -21.71
CA LEU A 781 101.07 12.38 -20.47
C LEU A 781 102.09 11.24 -20.70
N ARG A 782 102.44 10.93 -21.95
CA ARG A 782 103.46 9.92 -22.31
C ARG A 782 104.82 10.51 -22.73
N GLY A 783 104.96 11.83 -22.76
CA GLY A 783 106.23 12.53 -23.04
C GLY A 783 106.86 13.07 -21.76
N GLY A 784 107.60 12.20 -21.07
CA GLY A 784 108.53 12.39 -19.96
C GLY A 784 108.73 13.75 -19.30
N ILE A 785 108.78 13.74 -17.96
CA ILE A 785 109.91 14.29 -17.19
C ILE A 785 110.20 13.32 -16.04
N LEU A 786 111.40 12.75 -16.12
CA LEU A 786 112.16 12.08 -15.06
C LEU A 786 112.60 13.15 -14.05
N ASP A 787 112.47 12.88 -12.74
CA ASP A 787 113.62 12.82 -11.82
C ASP A 787 113.15 12.62 -10.37
N ASN A 788 113.84 11.67 -9.70
CA ASN A 788 114.28 11.61 -8.28
C ASN A 788 113.26 12.05 -7.20
N ASP A 789 113.04 11.36 -6.07
CA ASP A 789 113.99 10.63 -5.25
C ASP A 789 113.27 10.03 -4.02
N PHE A 790 113.91 9.02 -3.40
CA PHE A 790 113.81 8.63 -1.98
C PHE A 790 112.52 8.05 -1.35
N ALA A 791 112.61 6.73 -1.18
CA ALA A 791 112.68 6.02 0.11
C ALA A 791 111.42 5.84 0.97
N GLY A 792 111.08 4.56 1.18
CA GLY A 792 111.01 4.03 2.55
C GLY A 792 109.77 3.22 2.91
N LYS A 793 110.00 1.91 3.11
CA LYS A 793 109.41 1.02 4.13
C LYS A 793 107.91 0.69 4.02
N CYS A 794 107.53 -0.56 3.75
CA CYS A 794 107.54 -1.77 4.60
C CYS A 794 106.26 -1.95 5.42
N GLU A 795 105.79 -3.22 5.41
CA GLU A 795 104.82 -3.90 6.29
C GLU A 795 103.33 -3.68 5.90
N GLU A 796 102.63 -4.63 5.26
CA GLU A 796 102.36 -6.05 5.56
C GLU A 796 101.44 -6.23 6.79
N LEU A 797 100.20 -6.70 6.56
CA LEU A 797 99.55 -7.85 7.25
C LEU A 797 98.02 -7.89 7.04
N GLU A 798 97.60 -8.97 6.36
CA GLU A 798 96.61 -10.01 6.75
C GLU A 798 95.43 -9.63 7.69
N PHE A 799 94.20 -10.07 7.47
CA PHE A 799 93.69 -11.39 7.03
C PHE A 799 92.51 -11.28 6.04
#